data_AF-A0A925EXA0-F1
#
_entry.id   AF-A0A925EXA0-F1
#
_cell.length_a   1.000
_cell.length_b   1.000
_cell.length_c   1.000
_cell.angle_alpha   90.00
_cell.angle_beta   90.00
_cell.angle_gamma   90.00
#
_symmetry.space_group_name_H-M   'P 1'
#
loop_
_entity.id
_entity.type
_entity.pdbx_description
1 polymer ?
#
loop_
_entity_poly.entity_id
_entity_poly.type
_entity_poly.pdbx_seq_one_letter_code
_entity_poly.pdbx_strand_id
1 'polypeptide(L)'
;MKKSYLLIAFTLIGLIGKATNYFVDGVNGNNANSGITAAQAFKNIITAANLTYAGDTVFIMDGSYAAFTISRPGDATAQIVYTNYPGASPKIISNSTTYNVITVSAGANYITINGLEIIGYGVNLSLAADTAAAQAAIVCPAGATSTTNVTFVPKYNGSGINVGNSTTVVTHHVVISNNKVHDCAAAGMGFGYCDYITVDGNTVYNNSWYTPYGTSGISFGNSVNYDDNTTTYRTIIKNNICYGNRLYVLWRGSCTISDGNGIIVDVPQTSYTGKSLVYNNICYNNGGSGIHTINTKHIDFINNTAYMNSASPTNGGSAIYAYGSDDVKFYNNILVSRPGKTVNRCPNSTNVIYDYNIYYGGSTIDFVGAHSLIQDPKFVNSSNDPALADFHLLPGSFAVNNGDNTNTTPLDVEGKSRPLGSVVDMGAYESAYTGNLNSCSGTLQTKVLGSGGGTGEPGAIFYGPYDSKAGTSNQKGRRAFIYPQTLLTASGVPATATLTSLQFRRALQVNSTQVVPANSIVKIYLRNEASDNFGAAAFDWNTILPASASPAVLVYAGEASVLIGNAGGWKPVPFQVPFNYTGANLGVYVEYLQKGFVTSGTDVTWIYDNGGSQPLYNTATYPNQLYGSKATGTTGTIADALTTNSERRPILTVGYCVNSVLPVSFQQFNGVLRNSGVYLSWSVSTEINNAGFEVQRSVDGLNFHPIGFVNSKAANGNSSTLNHYDYTDIAPLAGTGFYRLIQKDRDGKQTFSTVISVINPARRLSLVSIYPNPVHNKVNVLVNVSGSGRMTTIILQDLSGRVISRFPKQLGIGYSNIEIDVSKQPASSYLLIIELPSGERVTHKFIKM
;
A
#
# COMPACT_ATOMS: atom_id res chain seq x y z
N MET A 1 -49.33 0.33 65.49
CA MET A 1 -48.78 -0.85 64.79
C MET A 1 -47.72 -0.37 63.80
N LYS A 2 -46.43 -0.54 64.14
CA LYS A 2 -45.30 -0.28 63.24
C LYS A 2 -44.95 -1.60 62.54
N LYS A 3 -44.92 -1.62 61.21
CA LYS A 3 -44.35 -2.73 60.42
C LYS A 3 -42.92 -2.38 60.06
N SER A 4 -41.99 -3.17 60.56
CA SER A 4 -40.56 -3.14 60.23
C SER A 4 -40.34 -3.71 58.84
N TYR A 5 -39.64 -2.97 57.97
CA TYR A 5 -39.00 -3.53 56.78
C TYR A 5 -37.50 -3.65 57.07
N LEU A 6 -37.03 -4.89 57.07
CA LEU A 6 -35.64 -5.27 57.23
C LEU A 6 -34.90 -4.94 55.92
N LEU A 7 -34.05 -3.92 55.94
CA LEU A 7 -33.15 -3.59 54.83
C LEU A 7 -31.93 -4.51 54.93
N ILE A 8 -31.89 -5.57 54.11
CA ILE A 8 -30.69 -6.40 53.95
C ILE A 8 -29.75 -5.63 53.02
N ALA A 9 -28.75 -4.96 53.60
CA ALA A 9 -27.63 -4.41 52.85
C ALA A 9 -26.72 -5.56 52.40
N PHE A 10 -26.79 -5.95 51.13
CA PHE A 10 -25.70 -6.68 50.50
C PHE A 10 -24.54 -5.69 50.28
N THR A 11 -23.61 -5.64 51.23
CA THR A 11 -22.28 -5.10 50.98
C THR A 11 -21.58 -6.04 50.00
N LEU A 12 -21.70 -5.73 48.70
CA LEU A 12 -20.86 -6.32 47.67
C LEU A 12 -19.46 -5.75 47.88
N ILE A 13 -18.66 -6.42 48.72
CA ILE A 13 -17.21 -6.20 48.74
C ILE A 13 -16.74 -6.64 47.35
N GLY A 14 -16.50 -5.67 46.48
CA GLY A 14 -15.78 -5.89 45.23
C GLY A 14 -14.39 -6.40 45.58
N LEU A 15 -14.23 -7.72 45.60
CA LEU A 15 -12.90 -8.29 45.42
C LEU A 15 -12.44 -7.79 44.05
N ILE A 16 -11.44 -6.92 44.05
CA ILE A 16 -10.61 -6.67 42.88
C ILE A 16 -9.90 -8.00 42.63
N GLY A 17 -10.57 -8.89 41.91
CA GLY A 17 -10.01 -10.16 41.47
C GLY A 17 -8.84 -9.84 40.57
N LYS A 18 -7.66 -10.36 40.92
CA LYS A 18 -6.50 -10.31 40.05
C LYS A 18 -6.88 -10.98 38.72
N ALA A 19 -6.54 -10.35 37.59
CA ALA A 19 -6.69 -10.93 36.26
C ALA A 19 -6.22 -12.39 36.24
N THR A 20 -7.06 -13.28 35.73
CA THR A 20 -6.85 -14.72 35.69
C THR A 20 -6.44 -15.15 34.30
N ASN A 21 -5.39 -15.97 34.24
CA ASN A 21 -4.96 -16.63 33.02
C ASN A 21 -5.57 -18.03 32.99
N TYR A 22 -6.45 -18.26 32.03
CA TYR A 22 -6.97 -19.58 31.71
C TYR A 22 -6.16 -20.22 30.59
N PHE A 23 -6.02 -21.55 30.65
CA PHE A 23 -5.28 -22.35 29.69
C PHE A 23 -6.20 -23.40 29.08
N VAL A 24 -6.14 -23.55 27.77
CA VAL A 24 -6.91 -24.53 27.01
C VAL A 24 -5.94 -25.35 26.16
N ASP A 25 -6.02 -26.68 26.26
CA ASP A 25 -5.22 -27.65 25.50
C ASP A 25 -6.17 -28.71 24.92
N GLY A 26 -6.36 -28.68 23.60
CA GLY A 26 -7.27 -29.58 22.89
C GLY A 26 -6.76 -31.02 22.81
N VAL A 27 -5.46 -31.23 23.04
CA VAL A 27 -4.78 -32.53 22.98
C VAL A 27 -4.78 -33.20 24.36
N ASN A 28 -4.25 -32.51 25.38
CA ASN A 28 -4.05 -33.08 26.72
C ASN A 28 -5.00 -32.53 27.79
N GLY A 29 -5.77 -31.51 27.49
CA GLY A 29 -6.65 -30.84 28.46
C GLY A 29 -7.83 -31.70 28.89
N ASN A 30 -8.41 -31.32 30.04
CA ASN A 30 -9.62 -31.93 30.60
C ASN A 30 -10.53 -30.84 31.18
N ASN A 31 -11.82 -30.85 30.84
CA ASN A 31 -12.77 -29.85 31.34
C ASN A 31 -13.09 -29.97 32.84
N ALA A 32 -12.66 -31.05 33.49
CA ALA A 32 -12.69 -31.18 34.95
C ALA A 32 -11.51 -30.48 35.64
N ASN A 33 -10.48 -30.06 34.89
CA ASN A 33 -9.34 -29.33 35.44
C ASN A 33 -9.76 -27.91 35.85
N SER A 34 -8.90 -27.21 36.58
CA SER A 34 -9.13 -25.83 37.02
C SER A 34 -8.93 -24.78 35.93
N GLY A 35 -8.15 -25.09 34.89
CA GLY A 35 -7.82 -24.17 33.80
C GLY A 35 -6.81 -23.08 34.14
N ILE A 36 -6.38 -22.93 35.40
CA ILE A 36 -5.55 -21.80 35.85
C ILE A 36 -4.03 -22.01 35.67
N THR A 37 -3.62 -23.20 35.22
CA THR A 37 -2.22 -23.50 34.85
C THR A 37 -2.20 -24.34 33.58
N ALA A 38 -1.10 -24.29 32.83
CA ALA A 38 -0.93 -25.09 31.62
C ALA A 38 -1.09 -26.62 31.87
N ALA A 39 -0.57 -27.13 33.00
CA ALA A 39 -0.69 -28.54 33.38
C ALA A 39 -2.11 -28.96 33.82
N GLN A 40 -2.99 -27.99 34.05
CA GLN A 40 -4.39 -28.19 34.41
C GLN A 40 -5.29 -27.45 33.40
N ALA A 41 -4.91 -27.45 32.12
CA ALA A 41 -5.68 -26.78 31.08
C ALA A 41 -7.06 -27.43 30.88
N PHE A 42 -8.05 -26.60 30.54
CA PHE A 42 -9.33 -27.08 30.03
C PHE A 42 -9.15 -27.76 28.67
N LYS A 43 -10.08 -28.62 28.29
CA LYS A 43 -10.08 -29.21 26.94
C LYS A 43 -10.70 -28.29 25.89
N ASN A 44 -11.80 -27.62 26.26
CA ASN A 44 -12.60 -26.82 25.35
C ASN A 44 -12.49 -25.33 25.67
N ILE A 45 -12.40 -24.50 24.62
CA ILE A 45 -12.34 -23.04 24.76
C ILE A 45 -13.58 -22.49 25.46
N ILE A 46 -14.77 -23.02 25.14
CA ILE A 46 -16.04 -22.57 25.74
C ILE A 46 -16.07 -22.74 27.27
N THR A 47 -15.36 -23.74 27.80
CA THR A 47 -15.26 -23.95 29.26
C THR A 47 -14.57 -22.75 29.92
N ALA A 48 -13.46 -22.28 29.34
CA ALA A 48 -12.77 -21.09 29.81
C ALA A 48 -13.60 -19.82 29.55
N ALA A 49 -14.18 -19.69 28.36
CA ALA A 49 -14.94 -18.50 27.95
C ALA A 49 -16.14 -18.22 28.87
N ASN A 50 -16.75 -19.25 29.48
CA ASN A 50 -17.85 -19.09 30.41
C ASN A 50 -17.42 -18.59 31.81
N LEU A 51 -16.12 -18.56 32.10
CA LEU A 51 -15.56 -18.17 33.41
C LEU A 51 -14.93 -16.78 33.42
N THR A 52 -14.64 -16.18 32.27
CA THR A 52 -13.84 -14.95 32.16
C THR A 52 -14.48 -13.71 32.78
N TYR A 53 -13.69 -12.83 33.37
CA TYR A 53 -14.07 -11.49 33.80
C TYR A 53 -13.12 -10.46 33.18
N ALA A 54 -13.45 -9.17 33.28
CA ALA A 54 -12.61 -8.09 32.78
C ALA A 54 -11.14 -8.26 33.22
N GLY A 55 -10.22 -8.21 32.26
CA GLY A 55 -8.79 -8.42 32.45
C GLY A 55 -8.30 -9.86 32.29
N ASP A 56 -9.18 -10.84 32.22
CA ASP A 56 -8.78 -12.24 32.07
C ASP A 56 -8.23 -12.53 30.66
N THR A 57 -7.30 -13.48 30.59
CA THR A 57 -6.73 -13.97 29.33
C THR A 57 -6.94 -15.48 29.21
N VAL A 58 -7.43 -15.93 28.06
CA VAL A 58 -7.54 -17.35 27.69
C VAL A 58 -6.42 -17.66 26.70
N PHE A 59 -5.41 -18.39 27.16
CA PHE A 59 -4.33 -18.92 26.34
C PHE A 59 -4.73 -20.27 25.73
N ILE A 60 -4.73 -20.33 24.40
CA ILE A 60 -5.17 -21.49 23.63
C ILE A 60 -3.95 -22.18 23.01
N MET A 61 -3.65 -23.39 23.46
CA MET A 61 -2.52 -24.19 22.98
C MET A 61 -2.87 -24.92 21.68
N ASP A 62 -1.88 -25.59 21.08
CA ASP A 62 -2.07 -26.39 19.88
C ASP A 62 -3.21 -27.40 20.05
N GLY A 63 -4.03 -27.51 19.00
CA GLY A 63 -5.20 -28.38 19.01
C GLY A 63 -6.24 -27.94 17.98
N SER A 64 -7.22 -28.81 17.79
CA SER A 64 -8.42 -28.55 17.00
C SER A 64 -9.59 -28.34 17.95
N TYR A 65 -10.23 -27.18 17.85
CA TYR A 65 -11.31 -26.76 18.73
C TYR A 65 -12.61 -26.56 17.95
N ALA A 66 -13.73 -26.86 18.59
CA ALA A 66 -15.04 -26.55 18.05
C ALA A 66 -15.31 -25.03 18.10
N ALA A 67 -16.23 -24.58 17.24
CA ALA A 67 -16.79 -23.24 17.29
C ALA A 67 -17.32 -22.88 18.70
N PHE A 68 -17.23 -21.61 19.07
CA PHE A 68 -17.65 -21.14 20.40
C PHE A 68 -18.20 -19.71 20.38
N THR A 69 -18.86 -19.34 21.47
CA THR A 69 -19.47 -18.01 21.64
C THR A 69 -18.84 -17.30 22.84
N ILE A 70 -18.56 -16.01 22.68
CA ILE A 70 -18.12 -15.08 23.71
C ILE A 70 -19.33 -14.23 24.09
N SER A 71 -19.76 -14.34 25.35
CA SER A 71 -20.94 -13.65 25.88
C SER A 71 -20.63 -12.73 27.06
N ARG A 72 -19.41 -12.78 27.59
CA ARG A 72 -19.01 -12.06 28.79
C ARG A 72 -18.19 -10.83 28.40
N PRO A 73 -18.51 -9.63 28.93
CA PRO A 73 -17.79 -8.41 28.60
C PRO A 73 -16.55 -8.21 29.48
N GLY A 74 -15.52 -7.58 28.92
CA GLY A 74 -14.54 -6.83 29.69
C GLY A 74 -15.04 -5.43 30.03
N ASP A 75 -14.12 -4.53 30.37
CA ASP A 75 -14.41 -3.11 30.58
C ASP A 75 -13.31 -2.19 30.01
N ALA A 76 -13.54 -0.87 30.10
CA ALA A 76 -12.63 0.15 29.59
C ALA A 76 -11.23 0.13 30.22
N THR A 77 -11.09 -0.45 31.40
CA THR A 77 -9.81 -0.58 32.11
C THR A 77 -9.12 -1.91 31.82
N ALA A 78 -9.88 -2.95 31.45
CA ALA A 78 -9.36 -4.30 31.26
C ALA A 78 -10.21 -5.13 30.27
N GLN A 79 -9.62 -5.43 29.11
CA GLN A 79 -10.24 -6.30 28.10
C GLN A 79 -10.16 -7.78 28.48
N ILE A 80 -11.09 -8.60 27.97
CA ILE A 80 -10.93 -10.06 27.96
C ILE A 80 -10.18 -10.43 26.69
N VAL A 81 -9.11 -11.22 26.82
CA VAL A 81 -8.24 -11.59 25.70
C VAL A 81 -8.34 -13.10 25.43
N TYR A 82 -8.65 -13.47 24.19
CA TYR A 82 -8.54 -14.84 23.69
C TYR A 82 -7.36 -14.88 22.73
N THR A 83 -6.30 -15.62 23.10
CA THR A 83 -5.07 -15.62 22.30
C THR A 83 -4.38 -16.97 22.27
N ASN A 84 -3.61 -17.23 21.22
CA ASN A 84 -2.75 -18.40 21.19
C ASN A 84 -1.74 -18.37 22.35
N TYR A 85 -1.47 -19.54 22.93
CA TYR A 85 -0.33 -19.69 23.82
C TYR A 85 0.96 -19.39 23.03
N PRO A 86 1.98 -18.72 23.62
CA PRO A 86 3.19 -18.35 22.88
C PRO A 86 3.81 -19.52 22.11
N GLY A 87 3.95 -19.36 20.79
CA GLY A 87 4.47 -20.38 19.88
C GLY A 87 3.45 -21.41 19.39
N ALA A 88 2.24 -21.45 19.94
CA ALA A 88 1.16 -22.32 19.49
C ALA A 88 0.41 -21.72 18.28
N SER A 89 -0.19 -22.60 17.48
CA SER A 89 -1.03 -22.32 16.32
C SER A 89 -2.38 -23.07 16.43
N PRO A 90 -3.26 -22.67 17.37
CA PRO A 90 -4.55 -23.32 17.59
C PRO A 90 -5.50 -23.14 16.42
N LYS A 91 -6.26 -24.20 16.11
CA LYS A 91 -7.23 -24.21 15.01
C LYS A 91 -8.65 -24.32 15.55
N ILE A 92 -9.51 -23.38 15.19
CA ILE A 92 -10.93 -23.40 15.52
C ILE A 92 -11.69 -23.74 14.24
N ILE A 93 -12.33 -24.91 14.23
CA ILE A 93 -12.81 -25.55 13.01
C ILE A 93 -14.33 -25.68 13.08
N SER A 94 -14.98 -25.19 12.04
CA SER A 94 -16.42 -25.38 11.82
C SER A 94 -16.79 -26.84 11.49
N ASN A 95 -18.04 -27.18 11.70
CA ASN A 95 -18.68 -28.37 11.13
C ASN A 95 -19.81 -27.98 10.15
N SER A 96 -20.46 -28.98 9.54
CA SER A 96 -21.49 -28.76 8.50
C SER A 96 -22.75 -28.02 8.98
N THR A 97 -22.94 -27.86 10.29
CA THR A 97 -24.07 -27.15 10.89
C THR A 97 -23.67 -25.85 11.59
N THR A 98 -22.37 -25.52 11.61
CA THR A 98 -21.86 -24.31 12.26
C THR A 98 -22.25 -23.07 11.48
N TYR A 99 -22.88 -22.11 12.16
CA TYR A 99 -23.27 -20.85 11.54
C TYR A 99 -22.17 -19.78 11.61
N ASN A 100 -21.50 -19.64 12.77
CA ASN A 100 -20.32 -18.80 12.94
C ASN A 100 -19.28 -19.61 13.72
N VAL A 101 -18.01 -19.57 13.32
CA VAL A 101 -16.93 -20.26 14.06
C VAL A 101 -16.68 -19.58 15.40
N ILE A 102 -16.63 -18.25 15.43
CA ILE A 102 -16.58 -17.45 16.65
C ILE A 102 -17.70 -16.41 16.60
N THR A 103 -18.52 -16.38 17.65
CA THR A 103 -19.55 -15.33 17.83
C THR A 103 -19.20 -14.47 19.02
N VAL A 104 -19.07 -13.15 18.82
CA VAL A 104 -19.08 -12.15 19.91
C VAL A 104 -20.51 -11.63 20.04
N SER A 105 -21.17 -12.04 21.11
CA SER A 105 -22.59 -11.76 21.34
C SER A 105 -22.85 -10.28 21.63
N ALA A 106 -24.10 -9.85 21.46
CA ALA A 106 -24.55 -8.52 21.85
C ALA A 106 -24.14 -8.21 23.31
N GLY A 107 -23.46 -7.07 23.51
CA GLY A 107 -23.01 -6.61 24.82
C GLY A 107 -21.73 -7.27 25.35
N ALA A 108 -21.12 -8.21 24.64
CA ALA A 108 -19.77 -8.70 24.94
C ALA A 108 -18.74 -7.68 24.42
N ASN A 109 -18.50 -6.65 25.23
CA ASN A 109 -17.64 -5.50 24.92
C ASN A 109 -16.22 -5.70 25.44
N TYR A 110 -15.26 -4.91 24.94
CA TYR A 110 -13.86 -4.94 25.41
C TYR A 110 -13.24 -6.33 25.28
N ILE A 111 -13.30 -6.88 24.06
CA ILE A 111 -12.82 -8.22 23.71
C ILE A 111 -11.68 -8.12 22.73
N THR A 112 -10.59 -8.87 22.98
CA THR A 112 -9.54 -9.11 21.98
C THR A 112 -9.55 -10.58 21.54
N ILE A 113 -9.52 -10.82 20.24
CA ILE A 113 -9.26 -12.13 19.63
C ILE A 113 -7.95 -12.04 18.84
N ASN A 114 -6.91 -12.74 19.29
CA ASN A 114 -5.54 -12.57 18.78
C ASN A 114 -4.82 -13.88 18.43
N GLY A 115 -4.29 -13.98 17.22
CA GLY A 115 -3.31 -15.03 16.87
C GLY A 115 -3.90 -16.44 16.64
N LEU A 116 -5.17 -16.53 16.24
CA LEU A 116 -5.88 -17.81 16.04
C LEU A 116 -6.01 -18.17 14.55
N GLU A 117 -6.13 -19.46 14.23
CA GLU A 117 -6.52 -19.95 12.90
C GLU A 117 -7.99 -20.40 12.92
N ILE A 118 -8.85 -19.68 12.19
CA ILE A 118 -10.29 -19.88 12.09
C ILE A 118 -10.60 -20.50 10.72
N ILE A 119 -11.10 -21.73 10.73
CA ILE A 119 -11.32 -22.55 9.53
C ILE A 119 -12.81 -22.83 9.34
N GLY A 120 -13.36 -22.28 8.27
CA GLY A 120 -14.73 -22.51 7.87
C GLY A 120 -14.95 -23.84 7.14
N TYR A 121 -16.22 -24.18 6.88
CA TYR A 121 -16.57 -25.51 6.40
C TYR A 121 -16.25 -25.70 4.91
N GLY A 122 -15.95 -24.60 4.22
CA GLY A 122 -15.56 -24.56 2.81
C GLY A 122 -14.35 -25.44 2.49
N VAL A 123 -13.46 -25.70 3.47
CA VAL A 123 -12.32 -26.61 3.31
C VAL A 123 -12.74 -28.04 2.96
N ASN A 124 -13.98 -28.42 3.28
CA ASN A 124 -14.54 -29.74 2.99
C ASN A 124 -15.44 -29.75 1.74
N LEU A 125 -15.54 -28.63 1.02
CA LEU A 125 -16.43 -28.47 -0.13
C LEU A 125 -15.65 -28.54 -1.45
N SER A 126 -16.27 -29.14 -2.46
CA SER A 126 -15.76 -29.13 -3.83
C SER A 126 -16.31 -27.91 -4.55
N LEU A 127 -15.43 -27.04 -5.07
CA LEU A 127 -15.84 -25.85 -5.80
C LEU A 127 -16.84 -26.17 -6.92
N ALA A 128 -16.64 -27.23 -7.70
CA ALA A 128 -17.52 -27.59 -8.80
C ALA A 128 -18.89 -28.11 -8.32
N ALA A 129 -18.90 -29.12 -7.44
CA ALA A 129 -20.13 -29.79 -7.03
C ALA A 129 -20.95 -28.95 -6.05
N ASP A 130 -20.31 -28.35 -5.04
CA ASP A 130 -21.02 -27.62 -3.99
C ASP A 130 -21.49 -26.25 -4.45
N THR A 131 -20.81 -25.57 -5.40
CA THR A 131 -21.35 -24.34 -6.01
C THR A 131 -22.63 -24.63 -6.79
N ALA A 132 -22.67 -25.72 -7.57
CA ALA A 132 -23.88 -26.10 -8.30
C ALA A 132 -25.05 -26.42 -7.34
N ALA A 133 -24.78 -27.16 -6.26
CA ALA A 133 -25.77 -27.48 -5.25
C ALA A 133 -26.22 -26.25 -4.45
N ALA A 134 -25.32 -25.34 -4.11
CA ALA A 134 -25.64 -24.09 -3.43
C ALA A 134 -26.43 -23.13 -4.34
N GLN A 135 -26.09 -23.08 -5.64
CA GLN A 135 -26.83 -22.33 -6.64
C GLN A 135 -28.26 -22.83 -6.81
N ALA A 136 -28.50 -24.15 -6.70
CA ALA A 136 -29.84 -24.73 -6.71
C ALA A 136 -30.67 -24.35 -5.47
N ALA A 137 -30.04 -23.90 -4.38
CA ALA A 137 -30.73 -23.44 -3.18
C ALA A 137 -31.27 -22.00 -3.29
N ILE A 138 -31.02 -21.29 -4.40
CA ILE A 138 -31.60 -19.97 -4.68
C ILE A 138 -32.30 -19.97 -6.05
N VAL A 139 -33.50 -19.41 -6.09
CA VAL A 139 -34.26 -19.24 -7.32
C VAL A 139 -34.38 -17.75 -7.67
N CYS A 140 -33.76 -17.38 -8.78
CA CYS A 140 -33.83 -16.03 -9.36
C CYS A 140 -34.65 -16.08 -10.65
N PRO A 141 -35.90 -15.58 -10.65
CA PRO A 141 -36.69 -15.44 -11.87
C PRO A 141 -35.99 -14.58 -12.92
N ALA A 142 -36.29 -14.81 -14.20
CA ALA A 142 -35.71 -14.00 -15.29
C ALA A 142 -36.02 -12.51 -15.08
N GLY A 143 -34.98 -11.68 -15.12
CA GLY A 143 -35.09 -10.22 -14.90
C GLY A 143 -35.30 -9.78 -13.45
N ALA A 144 -35.30 -10.70 -12.48
CA ALA A 144 -35.42 -10.35 -11.07
C ALA A 144 -34.19 -9.54 -10.61
N THR A 145 -34.44 -8.47 -9.86
CA THR A 145 -33.40 -7.67 -9.20
C THR A 145 -33.21 -8.04 -7.73
N SER A 146 -34.01 -8.97 -7.20
CA SER A 146 -33.83 -9.61 -5.89
C SER A 146 -34.76 -10.83 -5.78
N THR A 147 -34.52 -11.69 -4.79
CA THR A 147 -35.39 -12.83 -4.47
C THR A 147 -35.40 -13.13 -2.97
N THR A 148 -36.52 -13.65 -2.47
CA THR A 148 -36.64 -14.24 -1.13
C THR A 148 -36.65 -15.77 -1.18
N ASN A 149 -36.69 -16.37 -2.37
CA ASN A 149 -36.76 -17.80 -2.58
C ASN A 149 -35.37 -18.44 -2.43
N VAL A 150 -34.94 -18.53 -1.16
CA VAL A 150 -33.66 -19.09 -0.75
C VAL A 150 -33.91 -20.19 0.28
N THR A 151 -33.43 -21.39 -0.02
CA THR A 151 -33.38 -22.50 0.94
C THR A 151 -32.10 -22.37 1.76
N PHE A 152 -32.24 -22.17 3.07
CA PHE A 152 -31.10 -22.07 3.95
C PHE A 152 -30.42 -23.44 4.15
N VAL A 153 -29.13 -23.52 3.83
CA VAL A 153 -28.32 -24.74 4.02
C VAL A 153 -27.08 -24.38 4.85
N PRO A 154 -26.98 -24.82 6.13
CA PRO A 154 -25.93 -24.37 7.05
C PRO A 154 -24.50 -24.49 6.49
N LYS A 155 -24.14 -25.63 5.88
CA LYS A 155 -22.79 -25.87 5.34
C LYS A 155 -22.35 -24.86 4.25
N TYR A 156 -23.28 -24.16 3.60
CA TYR A 156 -22.99 -23.14 2.60
C TYR A 156 -23.07 -21.71 3.15
N ASN A 157 -23.47 -21.56 4.41
CA ASN A 157 -23.82 -20.27 5.01
C ASN A 157 -23.09 -20.01 6.33
N GLY A 158 -22.08 -20.82 6.65
CA GLY A 158 -21.23 -20.64 7.82
C GLY A 158 -20.15 -19.57 7.62
N SER A 159 -20.06 -18.61 8.55
CA SER A 159 -19.06 -17.53 8.57
C SER A 159 -17.95 -17.80 9.59
N GLY A 160 -16.83 -17.09 9.49
CA GLY A 160 -15.70 -17.21 10.41
C GLY A 160 -15.97 -16.53 11.75
N ILE A 161 -15.71 -15.22 11.83
CA ILE A 161 -15.94 -14.41 13.04
C ILE A 161 -17.14 -13.50 12.82
N ASN A 162 -18.09 -13.49 13.74
CA ASN A 162 -19.20 -12.55 13.74
C ASN A 162 -19.22 -11.72 15.03
N VAL A 163 -19.35 -10.40 14.88
CA VAL A 163 -19.38 -9.45 15.99
C VAL A 163 -20.63 -8.60 15.88
N GLY A 164 -21.44 -8.63 16.95
CA GLY A 164 -22.65 -7.83 17.08
C GLY A 164 -23.81 -8.34 16.21
N ASN A 165 -25.00 -8.37 16.82
CA ASN A 165 -26.22 -8.87 16.19
C ASN A 165 -27.50 -8.22 16.76
N SER A 166 -27.38 -7.11 17.48
CA SER A 166 -28.49 -6.46 18.18
C SER A 166 -28.48 -4.95 18.00
N THR A 167 -29.64 -4.38 17.69
CA THR A 167 -29.86 -2.93 17.62
C THR A 167 -30.11 -2.29 18.98
N THR A 168 -30.39 -3.08 20.02
CA THR A 168 -30.73 -2.58 21.37
C THR A 168 -29.58 -2.70 22.36
N VAL A 169 -28.69 -3.67 22.14
CA VAL A 169 -27.51 -3.90 22.97
C VAL A 169 -26.30 -3.84 22.04
N VAL A 170 -25.66 -2.68 22.01
CA VAL A 170 -24.53 -2.41 21.12
C VAL A 170 -23.30 -3.17 21.61
N THR A 171 -22.67 -3.91 20.70
CA THR A 171 -21.34 -4.47 20.93
C THR A 171 -20.29 -3.41 20.54
N HIS A 172 -19.33 -3.14 21.42
CA HIS A 172 -18.31 -2.13 21.17
C HIS A 172 -16.94 -2.48 21.73
N HIS A 173 -15.91 -1.79 21.24
CA HIS A 173 -14.52 -1.92 21.70
C HIS A 173 -14.00 -3.36 21.54
N VAL A 174 -14.06 -3.87 20.31
CA VAL A 174 -13.58 -5.23 19.97
C VAL A 174 -12.36 -5.13 19.07
N VAL A 175 -11.32 -5.91 19.39
CA VAL A 175 -10.08 -6.01 18.62
C VAL A 175 -9.95 -7.41 18.04
N ILE A 176 -9.89 -7.51 16.72
CA ILE A 176 -9.62 -8.76 16.01
C ILE A 176 -8.25 -8.62 15.35
N SER A 177 -7.25 -9.36 15.85
CA SER A 177 -5.86 -9.14 15.45
C SER A 177 -5.06 -10.39 15.15
N ASN A 178 -4.15 -10.33 14.17
CA ASN A 178 -3.19 -11.39 13.87
C ASN A 178 -3.81 -12.78 13.62
N ASN A 179 -5.07 -12.85 13.21
CA ASN A 179 -5.76 -14.13 12.97
C ASN A 179 -5.63 -14.54 11.50
N LYS A 180 -5.72 -15.84 11.24
CA LYS A 180 -5.98 -16.40 9.91
C LYS A 180 -7.45 -16.80 9.84
N VAL A 181 -8.21 -16.24 8.91
CA VAL A 181 -9.65 -16.54 8.76
C VAL A 181 -9.91 -16.99 7.33
N HIS A 182 -10.21 -18.28 7.15
CA HIS A 182 -10.27 -18.82 5.80
C HIS A 182 -11.24 -19.97 5.59
N ASP A 183 -11.51 -20.21 4.31
CA ASP A 183 -12.38 -21.27 3.81
C ASP A 183 -13.78 -21.25 4.45
N CYS A 184 -14.28 -20.06 4.81
CA CYS A 184 -15.66 -19.86 5.25
C CYS A 184 -16.60 -19.88 4.06
N ALA A 185 -17.67 -20.69 4.15
CA ALA A 185 -18.62 -20.79 3.05
C ALA A 185 -19.38 -19.47 2.80
N ALA A 186 -19.56 -18.69 3.88
CA ALA A 186 -20.04 -17.31 3.87
C ALA A 186 -18.93 -16.32 4.26
N ALA A 187 -19.23 -15.28 5.04
CA ALA A 187 -18.27 -14.20 5.34
C ALA A 187 -17.05 -14.72 6.09
N GLY A 188 -15.87 -14.14 5.83
CA GLY A 188 -14.71 -14.35 6.69
C GLY A 188 -14.95 -13.74 8.06
N MET A 189 -15.13 -12.42 8.10
CA MET A 189 -15.46 -11.65 9.29
C MET A 189 -16.63 -10.70 9.00
N GLY A 190 -17.68 -10.79 9.80
CA GLY A 190 -18.87 -9.94 9.70
C GLY A 190 -19.10 -9.11 10.95
N PHE A 191 -19.21 -7.81 10.80
CA PHE A 191 -19.40 -6.83 11.87
C PHE A 191 -20.77 -6.16 11.68
N GLY A 192 -21.70 -6.44 12.57
CA GLY A 192 -23.09 -5.99 12.51
C GLY A 192 -23.51 -5.26 13.78
N TYR A 193 -24.16 -4.10 13.67
CA TYR A 193 -24.73 -3.42 14.84
C TYR A 193 -23.71 -3.19 15.99
N CYS A 194 -22.51 -2.77 15.61
CA CYS A 194 -21.39 -2.56 16.53
C CYS A 194 -20.66 -1.24 16.26
N ASP A 195 -19.84 -0.82 17.22
CA ASP A 195 -18.99 0.39 17.16
C ASP A 195 -17.61 0.14 17.75
N TYR A 196 -16.64 1.04 17.57
CA TYR A 196 -15.30 0.91 18.16
C TYR A 196 -14.62 -0.45 17.84
N ILE A 197 -14.54 -0.78 16.55
CA ILE A 197 -13.98 -2.06 16.09
C ILE A 197 -12.61 -1.84 15.47
N THR A 198 -11.61 -2.59 15.93
CA THR A 198 -10.29 -2.63 15.32
C THR A 198 -10.02 -4.00 14.71
N VAL A 199 -9.66 -4.02 13.43
CA VAL A 199 -9.30 -5.24 12.68
C VAL A 199 -7.87 -5.06 12.17
N ASP A 200 -6.90 -5.74 12.80
CA ASP A 200 -5.47 -5.44 12.65
C ASP A 200 -4.63 -6.68 12.30
N GLY A 201 -3.91 -6.66 11.17
CA GLY A 201 -2.91 -7.70 10.90
C GLY A 201 -3.46 -9.09 10.61
N ASN A 202 -4.73 -9.20 10.20
CA ASN A 202 -5.35 -10.50 9.90
C ASN A 202 -5.09 -10.93 8.45
N THR A 203 -4.97 -12.24 8.23
CA THR A 203 -4.92 -12.84 6.89
C THR A 203 -6.26 -13.52 6.60
N VAL A 204 -7.01 -13.01 5.63
CA VAL A 204 -8.43 -13.35 5.40
C VAL A 204 -8.65 -13.82 3.97
N TYR A 205 -8.89 -15.11 3.75
CA TYR A 205 -8.87 -15.65 2.40
C TYR A 205 -9.81 -16.81 2.11
N ASN A 206 -10.12 -17.01 0.82
CA ASN A 206 -10.97 -18.09 0.31
C ASN A 206 -12.36 -18.17 0.98
N ASN A 207 -12.91 -17.02 1.39
CA ASN A 207 -14.24 -16.96 1.98
C ASN A 207 -15.31 -16.59 0.95
N SER A 208 -16.58 -16.81 1.30
CA SER A 208 -17.81 -16.38 0.59
C SER A 208 -18.25 -17.21 -0.61
N TRP A 209 -17.55 -18.31 -0.92
CA TRP A 209 -17.69 -18.98 -2.22
C TRP A 209 -19.09 -19.56 -2.49
N TYR A 210 -19.80 -19.99 -1.45
CA TYR A 210 -20.98 -20.85 -1.59
C TYR A 210 -22.28 -20.22 -1.10
N THR A 211 -22.27 -18.98 -0.58
CA THR A 211 -23.45 -18.38 0.05
C THR A 211 -24.28 -17.54 -0.92
N PRO A 212 -25.62 -17.54 -0.85
CA PRO A 212 -26.48 -16.62 -1.60
C PRO A 212 -26.66 -15.26 -0.91
N TYR A 213 -25.94 -14.95 0.17
CA TYR A 213 -26.17 -13.77 1.01
C TYR A 213 -25.28 -12.55 0.69
N GLY A 214 -24.40 -12.62 -0.32
CA GLY A 214 -23.61 -11.46 -0.75
C GLY A 214 -22.58 -11.06 0.31
N THR A 215 -21.66 -11.97 0.63
CA THR A 215 -20.67 -11.76 1.70
C THR A 215 -19.29 -11.45 1.13
N SER A 216 -18.36 -11.02 1.99
CA SER A 216 -16.97 -10.71 1.63
C SER A 216 -15.98 -11.22 2.69
N GLY A 217 -14.68 -10.98 2.48
CA GLY A 217 -13.64 -11.31 3.45
C GLY A 217 -13.86 -10.60 4.78
N ILE A 218 -13.81 -9.26 4.77
CA ILE A 218 -14.10 -8.40 5.93
C ILE A 218 -15.30 -7.51 5.58
N SER A 219 -16.39 -7.64 6.32
CA SER A 219 -17.65 -6.94 6.04
C SER A 219 -18.17 -6.20 7.26
N PHE A 220 -18.36 -4.88 7.11
CA PHE A 220 -19.11 -4.07 8.06
C PHE A 220 -20.49 -3.78 7.50
N GLY A 221 -21.53 -4.02 8.30
CA GLY A 221 -22.93 -3.80 7.95
C GLY A 221 -23.72 -3.20 9.10
N ASN A 222 -24.54 -2.18 8.86
CA ASN A 222 -25.45 -1.63 9.88
C ASN A 222 -24.76 -1.22 11.20
N SER A 223 -23.60 -0.55 11.15
CA SER A 223 -22.97 0.01 12.36
C SER A 223 -23.88 1.01 13.07
N VAL A 224 -23.75 1.08 14.39
CA VAL A 224 -24.57 1.94 15.27
C VAL A 224 -23.64 2.75 16.17
N ASN A 225 -24.05 3.96 16.54
CA ASN A 225 -23.26 4.79 17.44
C ASN A 225 -23.35 4.21 18.86
N TYR A 226 -22.22 3.87 19.46
CA TYR A 226 -22.15 3.60 20.91
C TYR A 226 -22.24 4.90 21.70
N ASP A 227 -21.60 5.95 21.18
CA ASP A 227 -21.56 7.30 21.75
C ASP A 227 -21.61 8.37 20.65
N ASP A 228 -21.57 9.64 21.05
CA ASP A 228 -21.63 10.80 20.14
C ASP A 228 -20.23 11.30 19.70
N ASN A 229 -19.16 10.52 19.92
CA ASN A 229 -17.82 10.95 19.55
C ASN A 229 -17.60 10.90 18.02
N THR A 230 -17.38 12.07 17.43
CA THR A 230 -17.14 12.24 15.98
C THR A 230 -15.69 12.65 15.66
N THR A 231 -14.83 12.78 16.68
CA THR A 231 -13.48 13.36 16.53
C THR A 231 -12.39 12.32 16.30
N THR A 232 -12.60 11.09 16.78
CA THR A 232 -11.63 9.98 16.65
C THR A 232 -12.15 8.92 15.70
N TYR A 233 -11.24 8.16 15.09
CA TYR A 233 -11.62 6.97 14.35
C TYR A 233 -12.16 5.90 15.30
N ARG A 234 -13.34 5.37 15.01
CA ARG A 234 -14.01 4.32 15.80
C ARG A 234 -13.92 2.96 15.12
N THR A 235 -14.06 2.93 13.80
CA THR A 235 -13.79 1.71 13.02
C THR A 235 -12.40 1.84 12.38
N ILE A 236 -11.48 0.93 12.72
CA ILE A 236 -10.12 0.93 12.21
C ILE A 236 -9.82 -0.43 11.58
N ILE A 237 -9.56 -0.46 10.28
CA ILE A 237 -9.24 -1.67 9.53
C ILE A 237 -7.84 -1.51 8.97
N LYS A 238 -6.86 -2.21 9.52
CA LYS A 238 -5.45 -1.97 9.20
C LYS A 238 -4.58 -3.20 9.08
N ASN A 239 -3.53 -3.09 8.27
CA ASN A 239 -2.50 -4.12 8.11
C ASN A 239 -3.02 -5.50 7.70
N ASN A 240 -4.26 -5.62 7.19
CA ASN A 240 -4.83 -6.91 6.84
C ASN A 240 -4.40 -7.32 5.44
N ILE A 241 -4.25 -8.62 5.23
CA ILE A 241 -4.03 -9.23 3.92
C ILE A 241 -5.30 -10.00 3.54
N CYS A 242 -5.99 -9.58 2.47
CA CYS A 242 -7.24 -10.20 2.04
C CYS A 242 -7.15 -10.70 0.59
N TYR A 243 -7.34 -11.99 0.36
CA TYR A 243 -7.25 -12.55 -0.98
C TYR A 243 -8.17 -13.73 -1.26
N GLY A 244 -8.51 -13.94 -2.53
CA GLY A 244 -9.27 -15.12 -2.95
C GLY A 244 -10.68 -15.21 -2.35
N ASN A 245 -11.18 -14.19 -1.66
CA ASN A 245 -12.57 -14.12 -1.23
C ASN A 245 -13.42 -13.92 -2.48
N ARG A 246 -14.44 -14.74 -2.71
CA ARG A 246 -15.20 -14.76 -3.97
C ARG A 246 -16.64 -15.16 -3.73
N LEU A 247 -17.51 -14.74 -4.62
CA LEU A 247 -18.88 -15.21 -4.69
C LEU A 247 -19.06 -16.00 -5.99
N TYR A 248 -19.50 -17.26 -5.90
CA TYR A 248 -19.83 -18.09 -7.06
C TYR A 248 -21.32 -18.42 -7.16
N VAL A 249 -22.10 -18.11 -6.13
CA VAL A 249 -23.55 -18.29 -6.07
C VAL A 249 -24.23 -16.92 -6.24
N LEU A 250 -25.33 -16.85 -6.98
CA LEU A 250 -26.09 -15.60 -7.14
C LEU A 250 -26.46 -15.01 -5.77
N TRP A 251 -26.24 -13.71 -5.61
CA TRP A 251 -26.69 -12.99 -4.42
C TRP A 251 -28.20 -12.78 -4.49
N ARG A 252 -28.92 -13.11 -3.42
CA ARG A 252 -30.36 -12.89 -3.32
C ARG A 252 -30.78 -11.43 -3.44
N GLY A 253 -29.90 -10.49 -3.10
CA GLY A 253 -30.18 -9.05 -3.12
C GLY A 253 -30.17 -8.43 -4.51
N SER A 254 -29.52 -9.07 -5.49
CA SER A 254 -29.40 -8.57 -6.87
C SER A 254 -29.74 -9.59 -7.95
N CYS A 255 -29.85 -10.88 -7.59
CA CYS A 255 -29.87 -12.01 -8.52
C CYS A 255 -28.70 -12.03 -9.52
N THR A 256 -27.54 -11.51 -9.08
CA THR A 256 -26.27 -11.52 -9.81
C THR A 256 -25.12 -11.90 -8.87
N ILE A 257 -23.95 -12.21 -9.42
CA ILE A 257 -22.73 -12.27 -8.61
C ILE A 257 -22.22 -10.84 -8.45
N SER A 258 -22.35 -10.29 -7.23
CA SER A 258 -22.02 -8.90 -6.90
C SER A 258 -20.83 -8.74 -5.95
N ASP A 259 -20.64 -9.66 -5.00
CA ASP A 259 -19.70 -9.52 -3.89
C ASP A 259 -18.52 -10.50 -3.99
N GLY A 260 -17.96 -10.91 -2.85
CA GLY A 260 -16.65 -11.53 -2.74
C GLY A 260 -15.53 -10.50 -2.70
N ASN A 261 -15.72 -9.40 -1.97
CA ASN A 261 -14.72 -8.34 -1.84
C ASN A 261 -13.63 -8.74 -0.83
N GLY A 262 -12.50 -8.04 -0.86
CA GLY A 262 -11.52 -8.13 0.24
C GLY A 262 -12.09 -7.49 1.50
N ILE A 263 -12.33 -6.17 1.42
CA ILE A 263 -12.89 -5.35 2.51
C ILE A 263 -14.08 -4.56 1.97
N ILE A 264 -15.19 -4.57 2.71
CA ILE A 264 -16.37 -3.76 2.43
C ILE A 264 -16.86 -3.08 3.71
N VAL A 265 -17.10 -1.77 3.61
CA VAL A 265 -17.76 -0.97 4.65
C VAL A 265 -19.12 -0.51 4.11
N ASP A 266 -20.19 -1.19 4.53
CA ASP A 266 -21.57 -0.98 4.09
C ASP A 266 -22.43 -0.47 5.26
N VAL A 267 -22.25 0.80 5.62
CA VAL A 267 -22.86 1.41 6.80
C VAL A 267 -23.82 2.51 6.37
N PRO A 268 -25.16 2.36 6.49
CA PRO A 268 -26.13 3.35 6.02
C PRO A 268 -25.91 4.78 6.56
N GLN A 269 -25.85 5.75 5.64
CA GLN A 269 -25.46 7.14 5.86
C GLN A 269 -26.21 7.91 6.97
N THR A 270 -27.46 7.56 7.27
CA THR A 270 -28.34 8.42 8.08
C THR A 270 -28.27 8.15 9.58
N SER A 271 -27.68 7.02 10.01
CA SER A 271 -27.72 6.59 11.41
C SER A 271 -26.36 6.54 12.10
N TYR A 272 -25.26 6.40 11.36
CA TYR A 272 -23.91 6.26 11.94
C TYR A 272 -23.07 7.51 11.67
N THR A 273 -22.56 8.14 12.72
CA THR A 273 -21.77 9.38 12.66
C THR A 273 -20.27 9.14 12.85
N GLY A 274 -19.87 7.87 12.96
CA GLY A 274 -18.51 7.51 13.35
C GLY A 274 -17.53 7.63 12.22
N LYS A 275 -16.35 8.14 12.54
CA LYS A 275 -15.26 8.20 11.59
C LYS A 275 -14.59 6.83 11.45
N SER A 276 -14.31 6.42 10.22
CA SER A 276 -13.64 5.15 9.91
C SER A 276 -12.29 5.37 9.24
N LEU A 277 -11.32 4.50 9.52
CA LEU A 277 -9.99 4.52 8.91
C LEU A 277 -9.63 3.15 8.38
N VAL A 278 -9.28 3.09 7.10
CA VAL A 278 -8.87 1.86 6.42
C VAL A 278 -7.47 2.08 5.82
N TYR A 279 -6.45 1.44 6.39
CA TYR A 279 -5.07 1.72 5.96
C TYR A 279 -4.11 0.55 5.98
N ASN A 280 -3.04 0.62 5.19
CA ASN A 280 -2.01 -0.42 5.08
C ASN A 280 -2.54 -1.83 4.74
N ASN A 281 -3.78 -1.94 4.21
CA ASN A 281 -4.32 -3.24 3.84
C ASN A 281 -3.84 -3.64 2.45
N ILE A 282 -3.65 -4.93 2.26
CA ILE A 282 -3.26 -5.54 0.99
C ILE A 282 -4.40 -6.44 0.53
N CYS A 283 -5.13 -6.02 -0.49
CA CYS A 283 -6.24 -6.79 -1.04
C CYS A 283 -5.92 -7.24 -2.46
N TYR A 284 -5.87 -8.54 -2.72
CA TYR A 284 -5.56 -9.02 -4.07
C TYR A 284 -6.35 -10.26 -4.48
N ASN A 285 -6.59 -10.38 -5.79
CA ASN A 285 -7.23 -11.55 -6.37
C ASN A 285 -8.60 -11.91 -5.76
N ASN A 286 -9.31 -10.94 -5.16
CA ASN A 286 -10.69 -11.14 -4.68
C ASN A 286 -11.67 -11.12 -5.87
N GLY A 287 -12.86 -11.71 -5.68
CA GLY A 287 -13.89 -11.88 -6.71
C GLY A 287 -14.60 -10.58 -7.04
N GLY A 288 -14.88 -9.79 -6.01
CA GLY A 288 -15.26 -8.39 -6.10
C GLY A 288 -14.08 -7.46 -5.89
N SER A 289 -14.38 -6.26 -5.40
CA SER A 289 -13.41 -5.19 -5.24
C SER A 289 -12.37 -5.53 -4.17
N GLY A 290 -11.22 -4.85 -4.22
CA GLY A 290 -10.23 -4.98 -3.16
C GLY A 290 -10.77 -4.39 -1.86
N ILE A 291 -11.07 -3.10 -1.90
CA ILE A 291 -11.58 -2.33 -0.75
C ILE A 291 -12.64 -1.36 -1.26
N HIS A 292 -13.79 -1.24 -0.60
CA HIS A 292 -14.72 -0.16 -0.95
C HIS A 292 -15.71 0.18 0.17
N THR A 293 -16.39 1.31 0.00
CA THR A 293 -17.58 1.67 0.78
C THR A 293 -18.86 1.58 -0.03
N ILE A 294 -19.95 1.32 0.69
CA ILE A 294 -21.31 1.48 0.22
C ILE A 294 -22.07 2.31 1.26
N ASN A 295 -22.77 3.34 0.80
CA ASN A 295 -23.67 4.17 1.61
C ASN A 295 -23.07 4.73 2.91
N THR A 296 -21.75 4.94 2.99
CA THR A 296 -21.03 5.28 4.22
C THR A 296 -20.63 6.76 4.28
N LYS A 297 -20.34 7.28 5.49
CA LYS A 297 -19.78 8.62 5.70
C LYS A 297 -18.49 8.63 6.52
N HIS A 298 -17.71 9.69 6.37
CA HIS A 298 -16.55 10.01 7.22
C HIS A 298 -15.50 8.89 7.24
N ILE A 299 -14.98 8.52 6.06
CA ILE A 299 -14.06 7.40 5.93
C ILE A 299 -12.82 7.75 5.10
N ASP A 300 -11.66 7.44 5.68
CA ASP A 300 -10.36 7.68 5.06
C ASP A 300 -9.70 6.34 4.67
N PHE A 301 -9.27 6.24 3.43
CA PHE A 301 -8.51 5.14 2.85
C PHE A 301 -7.09 5.59 2.56
N ILE A 302 -6.15 5.09 3.36
CA ILE A 302 -4.77 5.60 3.38
C ILE A 302 -3.78 4.47 3.15
N ASN A 303 -2.79 4.63 2.27
CA ASN A 303 -1.68 3.68 2.14
C ASN A 303 -2.12 2.22 1.90
N ASN A 304 -3.23 1.96 1.22
CA ASN A 304 -3.64 0.58 0.89
C ASN A 304 -3.05 0.15 -0.46
N THR A 305 -2.86 -1.16 -0.64
CA THR A 305 -2.48 -1.78 -1.92
C THR A 305 -3.58 -2.73 -2.38
N ALA A 306 -4.15 -2.47 -3.56
CA ALA A 306 -5.12 -3.34 -4.20
C ALA A 306 -4.56 -3.88 -5.52
N TYR A 307 -4.53 -5.21 -5.71
CA TYR A 307 -3.96 -5.84 -6.90
C TYR A 307 -4.88 -6.89 -7.53
N MET A 308 -5.26 -6.69 -8.79
CA MET A 308 -5.95 -7.68 -9.62
C MET A 308 -7.20 -8.30 -8.95
N ASN A 309 -7.96 -7.47 -8.24
CA ASN A 309 -9.28 -7.84 -7.73
C ASN A 309 -10.31 -7.89 -8.88
N SER A 310 -11.58 -8.08 -8.55
CA SER A 310 -12.69 -8.25 -9.51
C SER A 310 -12.51 -9.49 -10.39
N ALA A 311 -12.05 -10.59 -9.77
CA ALA A 311 -11.79 -11.86 -10.44
C ALA A 311 -13.06 -12.63 -10.82
N SER A 312 -14.23 -12.31 -10.22
CA SER A 312 -15.48 -12.96 -10.57
C SER A 312 -15.98 -12.48 -11.96
N PRO A 313 -16.40 -13.38 -12.86
CA PRO A 313 -16.67 -13.06 -14.26
C PRO A 313 -17.67 -11.92 -14.50
N THR A 314 -18.72 -11.83 -13.68
CA THR A 314 -19.85 -10.91 -13.85
C THR A 314 -19.80 -9.70 -12.92
N ASN A 315 -18.72 -9.55 -12.14
CA ASN A 315 -18.61 -8.45 -11.18
C ASN A 315 -18.01 -7.19 -11.81
N GLY A 316 -18.69 -6.05 -11.65
CA GLY A 316 -18.24 -4.72 -12.11
C GLY A 316 -17.40 -3.93 -11.09
N GLY A 317 -16.89 -4.59 -10.04
CA GLY A 317 -16.09 -3.96 -8.98
C GLY A 317 -14.80 -3.31 -9.47
N SER A 318 -14.37 -2.28 -8.74
CA SER A 318 -13.11 -1.56 -8.96
C SER A 318 -12.05 -1.95 -7.92
N ALA A 319 -10.80 -1.49 -8.07
CA ALA A 319 -9.76 -1.83 -7.10
C ALA A 319 -10.08 -1.25 -5.71
N ILE A 320 -10.20 0.08 -5.64
CA ILE A 320 -10.59 0.82 -4.43
C ILE A 320 -11.57 1.94 -4.81
N TYR A 321 -12.76 1.97 -4.19
CA TYR A 321 -13.80 2.90 -4.61
C TYR A 321 -14.87 3.23 -3.56
N ALA A 322 -15.70 4.23 -3.84
CA ALA A 322 -16.86 4.61 -3.02
C ALA A 322 -18.18 4.47 -3.81
N TYR A 323 -19.24 3.99 -3.17
CA TYR A 323 -20.58 3.94 -3.74
C TYR A 323 -21.58 4.63 -2.81
N GLY A 324 -22.36 5.57 -3.32
CA GLY A 324 -23.39 6.24 -2.54
C GLY A 324 -22.87 6.85 -1.23
N SER A 325 -21.60 7.25 -1.14
CA SER A 325 -20.93 7.63 0.10
C SER A 325 -20.63 9.13 0.16
N ASP A 326 -20.36 9.68 1.34
CA ASP A 326 -20.10 11.11 1.53
C ASP A 326 -18.91 11.35 2.48
N ASP A 327 -18.08 12.37 2.23
CA ASP A 327 -16.84 12.62 2.99
C ASP A 327 -15.93 11.38 3.01
N VAL A 328 -15.42 11.05 1.82
CA VAL A 328 -14.53 9.91 1.60
C VAL A 328 -13.21 10.38 1.04
N LYS A 329 -12.09 9.91 1.62
CA LYS A 329 -10.75 10.30 1.17
C LYS A 329 -9.93 9.08 0.78
N PHE A 330 -9.27 9.17 -0.36
CA PHE A 330 -8.34 8.16 -0.87
C PHE A 330 -6.97 8.80 -1.06
N TYR A 331 -6.04 8.52 -0.13
CA TYR A 331 -4.67 9.04 -0.15
C TYR A 331 -3.63 7.93 -0.13
N ASN A 332 -2.53 8.13 -0.84
CA ASN A 332 -1.37 7.26 -0.79
C ASN A 332 -1.65 5.81 -1.16
N ASN A 333 -2.70 5.48 -1.91
CA ASN A 333 -3.03 4.08 -2.24
C ASN A 333 -2.39 3.65 -3.56
N ILE A 334 -2.15 2.35 -3.72
CA ILE A 334 -1.82 1.73 -5.01
C ILE A 334 -3.01 0.89 -5.49
N LEU A 335 -3.53 1.20 -6.68
CA LEU A 335 -4.66 0.54 -7.31
C LEU A 335 -4.22 -0.10 -8.63
N VAL A 336 -4.11 -1.42 -8.65
CA VAL A 336 -3.82 -2.19 -9.86
C VAL A 336 -5.04 -3.05 -10.23
N SER A 337 -5.65 -2.78 -11.38
CA SER A 337 -6.86 -3.49 -11.82
C SER A 337 -6.62 -4.44 -13.01
N ARG A 338 -7.47 -5.46 -13.08
CA ARG A 338 -7.51 -6.41 -14.19
C ARG A 338 -7.85 -5.71 -15.51
N PRO A 339 -7.31 -6.16 -16.65
CA PRO A 339 -7.72 -5.68 -17.97
C PRO A 339 -9.24 -5.71 -18.13
N GLY A 340 -9.81 -4.65 -18.70
CA GLY A 340 -11.26 -4.53 -18.91
C GLY A 340 -12.07 -4.06 -17.69
N LYS A 341 -11.45 -3.90 -16.50
CA LYS A 341 -12.12 -3.39 -15.29
C LYS A 341 -11.75 -1.93 -15.03
N THR A 342 -12.69 -1.17 -14.48
CA THR A 342 -12.47 0.20 -14.04
C THR A 342 -11.61 0.24 -12.77
N VAL A 343 -10.58 1.09 -12.73
CA VAL A 343 -9.63 1.17 -11.60
C VAL A 343 -10.27 1.73 -10.34
N ASN A 344 -10.96 2.86 -10.46
CA ASN A 344 -11.70 3.52 -9.39
C ASN A 344 -12.99 4.15 -9.93
N ARG A 345 -13.97 4.37 -9.05
CA ARG A 345 -15.27 4.97 -9.40
C ARG A 345 -15.94 5.61 -8.19
N CYS A 346 -16.86 6.54 -8.40
CA CYS A 346 -17.62 7.19 -7.32
C CYS A 346 -19.10 7.41 -7.65
N PRO A 347 -19.83 6.36 -8.06
CA PRO A 347 -21.25 6.49 -8.35
C PRO A 347 -22.01 7.03 -7.13
N ASN A 348 -22.84 8.04 -7.36
CA ASN A 348 -23.74 8.64 -6.37
C ASN A 348 -23.06 9.13 -5.08
N SER A 349 -21.75 9.39 -5.10
CA SER A 349 -20.99 9.81 -3.93
C SER A 349 -20.68 11.31 -3.97
N THR A 350 -20.61 11.95 -2.80
CA THR A 350 -20.32 13.39 -2.63
C THR A 350 -19.09 13.60 -1.74
N ASN A 351 -18.45 14.77 -1.85
CA ASN A 351 -17.27 15.11 -1.04
C ASN A 351 -16.17 14.01 -1.06
N VAL A 352 -15.92 13.43 -2.24
CA VAL A 352 -14.90 12.40 -2.42
C VAL A 352 -13.60 13.01 -2.92
N ILE A 353 -12.49 12.64 -2.29
CA ILE A 353 -11.15 13.07 -2.69
C ILE A 353 -10.33 11.84 -3.09
N TYR A 354 -9.74 11.90 -4.28
CA TYR A 354 -8.60 11.07 -4.65
C TYR A 354 -7.39 11.96 -4.81
N ASP A 355 -6.31 11.71 -4.09
CA ASP A 355 -5.04 12.38 -4.34
C ASP A 355 -3.86 11.53 -3.88
N TYR A 356 -2.67 11.77 -4.45
CA TYR A 356 -1.48 10.97 -4.16
C TYR A 356 -1.71 9.45 -4.26
N ASN A 357 -2.38 8.96 -5.30
CA ASN A 357 -2.55 7.52 -5.52
C ASN A 357 -1.82 7.06 -6.78
N ILE A 358 -1.40 5.79 -6.83
CA ILE A 358 -0.93 5.14 -8.06
C ILE A 358 -2.08 4.33 -8.68
N TYR A 359 -2.29 4.50 -9.98
CA TYR A 359 -3.23 3.72 -10.78
C TYR A 359 -2.50 2.93 -11.87
N TYR A 360 -2.81 1.65 -12.03
CA TYR A 360 -2.23 0.83 -13.09
C TYR A 360 -3.19 -0.24 -13.61
N GLY A 361 -3.05 -0.57 -14.90
CA GLY A 361 -3.90 -1.55 -15.58
C GLY A 361 -5.33 -1.05 -15.80
N GLY A 362 -6.30 -1.96 -15.78
CA GLY A 362 -7.70 -1.64 -16.03
C GLY A 362 -8.03 -1.25 -17.48
N SER A 363 -9.25 -0.75 -17.70
CA SER A 363 -9.71 -0.15 -18.96
C SER A 363 -10.01 1.35 -18.82
N THR A 364 -10.53 1.78 -17.67
CA THR A 364 -10.85 3.17 -17.37
C THR A 364 -10.42 3.57 -15.97
N ILE A 365 -10.13 4.85 -15.79
CA ILE A 365 -9.86 5.50 -14.51
C ILE A 365 -10.80 6.71 -14.46
N ASP A 366 -11.76 6.70 -13.55
CA ASP A 366 -12.82 7.73 -13.55
C ASP A 366 -12.36 9.01 -12.86
N PHE A 367 -11.46 8.89 -11.87
CA PHE A 367 -10.97 10.02 -11.08
C PHE A 367 -9.45 9.93 -10.92
N VAL A 368 -8.75 11.02 -11.23
CA VAL A 368 -7.30 11.15 -11.04
C VAL A 368 -7.06 12.41 -10.23
N GLY A 369 -6.49 12.24 -9.04
CA GLY A 369 -6.08 13.35 -8.19
C GLY A 369 -4.96 14.18 -8.80
N ALA A 370 -4.80 15.42 -8.32
CA ALA A 370 -3.81 16.35 -8.86
C ALA A 370 -2.36 15.87 -8.72
N HIS A 371 -2.07 15.10 -7.66
CA HIS A 371 -0.77 14.51 -7.36
C HIS A 371 -0.75 12.98 -7.54
N SER A 372 -1.86 12.39 -7.99
CA SER A 372 -1.91 10.97 -8.31
C SER A 372 -1.15 10.67 -9.61
N LEU A 373 -0.66 9.43 -9.74
CA LEU A 373 0.13 8.97 -10.87
C LEU A 373 -0.53 7.77 -11.54
N ILE A 374 -0.54 7.74 -12.88
CA ILE A 374 -0.93 6.55 -13.65
C ILE A 374 0.35 5.85 -14.09
N GLN A 375 0.79 4.85 -13.35
CA GLN A 375 2.09 4.24 -13.54
C GLN A 375 2.15 2.83 -12.96
N ASP A 376 2.96 1.96 -13.56
CA ASP A 376 3.31 0.67 -12.95
C ASP A 376 3.97 0.89 -11.58
N PRO A 377 3.40 0.37 -10.47
CA PRO A 377 4.02 0.47 -9.15
C PRO A 377 5.34 -0.30 -9.04
N LYS A 378 5.69 -1.16 -10.00
CA LYS A 378 6.91 -1.98 -10.02
C LYS A 378 7.09 -2.77 -8.73
N PHE A 379 6.19 -3.73 -8.50
CA PHE A 379 6.32 -4.64 -7.37
C PHE A 379 7.47 -5.64 -7.56
N VAL A 380 8.02 -6.15 -6.46
CA VAL A 380 9.04 -7.22 -6.45
C VAL A 380 8.50 -8.47 -7.15
N ASN A 381 7.27 -8.89 -6.82
CA ASN A 381 6.60 -9.98 -7.51
C ASN A 381 5.08 -9.79 -7.60
N SER A 382 4.63 -9.25 -8.74
CA SER A 382 3.23 -9.05 -9.08
C SER A 382 2.51 -10.38 -9.35
N SER A 383 2.06 -11.08 -8.31
CA SER A 383 1.37 -12.37 -8.43
C SER A 383 -0.04 -12.38 -7.82
N ASN A 384 -0.92 -13.21 -8.40
CA ASN A 384 -2.22 -13.58 -7.83
C ASN A 384 -2.12 -14.79 -6.90
N ASP A 385 -0.99 -15.50 -6.93
CA ASP A 385 -0.70 -16.64 -6.08
C ASP A 385 -0.16 -16.14 -4.73
N PRO A 386 -0.85 -16.39 -3.60
CA PRO A 386 -0.40 -15.97 -2.29
C PRO A 386 0.97 -16.52 -1.88
N ALA A 387 1.42 -17.65 -2.44
CA ALA A 387 2.74 -18.20 -2.14
C ALA A 387 3.89 -17.43 -2.83
N LEU A 388 3.57 -16.61 -3.83
CA LEU A 388 4.54 -15.89 -4.65
C LEU A 388 4.37 -14.37 -4.55
N ALA A 389 3.18 -13.87 -4.22
CA ALA A 389 2.87 -12.45 -4.23
C ALA A 389 3.77 -11.66 -3.27
N ASP A 390 4.45 -10.65 -3.81
CA ASP A 390 5.26 -9.70 -3.06
C ASP A 390 5.03 -8.30 -3.63
N PHE A 391 4.28 -7.48 -2.88
CA PHE A 391 3.92 -6.12 -3.28
C PHE A 391 4.84 -5.05 -2.69
N HIS A 392 6.02 -5.44 -2.17
CA HIS A 392 7.09 -4.47 -1.95
C HIS A 392 7.45 -3.78 -3.26
N LEU A 393 7.85 -2.52 -3.16
CA LEU A 393 8.28 -1.74 -4.32
C LEU A 393 9.70 -2.14 -4.75
N LEU A 394 9.99 -2.03 -6.04
CA LEU A 394 11.35 -2.10 -6.58
C LEU A 394 11.99 -0.70 -6.67
N PRO A 395 13.33 -0.60 -6.70
CA PRO A 395 14.02 0.65 -7.00
C PRO A 395 13.50 1.30 -8.29
N GLY A 396 13.27 2.61 -8.25
CA GLY A 396 12.74 3.37 -9.39
C GLY A 396 11.23 3.20 -9.62
N SER A 397 10.50 2.63 -8.66
CA SER A 397 9.05 2.77 -8.57
C SER A 397 8.67 4.23 -8.32
N PHE A 398 7.58 4.67 -8.95
CA PHE A 398 7.01 6.01 -8.74
C PHE A 398 6.16 6.12 -7.48
N ALA A 399 5.87 5.01 -6.82
CA ALA A 399 5.26 5.03 -5.49
C ALA A 399 6.25 5.48 -4.41
N VAL A 400 7.56 5.31 -4.65
CA VAL A 400 8.62 5.62 -3.67
C VAL A 400 8.79 7.13 -3.48
N ASN A 401 8.70 7.61 -2.24
CA ASN A 401 8.85 9.01 -1.82
C ASN A 401 8.00 10.00 -2.63
N ASN A 402 6.78 9.60 -3.01
CA ASN A 402 5.87 10.44 -3.79
C ASN A 402 4.46 10.52 -3.19
N GLY A 403 4.26 10.02 -1.97
CA GLY A 403 3.00 10.18 -1.25
C GLY A 403 2.88 11.54 -0.55
N ASP A 404 1.87 11.64 0.29
CA ASP A 404 1.57 12.80 1.13
C ASP A 404 1.85 12.46 2.60
N ASN A 405 2.81 13.18 3.19
CA ASN A 405 3.18 13.03 4.60
C ASN A 405 2.07 13.45 5.57
N THR A 406 1.08 14.23 5.12
CA THR A 406 -0.01 14.71 5.99
C THR A 406 -1.15 13.71 6.11
N ASN A 407 -1.50 13.02 5.02
CA ASN A 407 -2.52 11.96 4.98
C ASN A 407 -1.87 10.58 4.95
N THR A 408 -1.07 10.27 5.97
CA THR A 408 -0.38 8.98 6.15
C THR A 408 -0.47 8.49 7.58
N THR A 409 0.10 7.31 7.86
CA THR A 409 0.19 6.74 9.20
C THR A 409 1.64 6.54 9.63
N PRO A 410 1.95 6.49 10.93
CA PRO A 410 3.35 6.48 11.40
C PRO A 410 4.13 5.22 11.03
N LEU A 411 3.44 4.11 10.76
CA LEU A 411 4.03 2.81 10.48
C LEU A 411 3.43 2.21 9.21
N ASP A 412 4.22 1.45 8.45
CA ASP A 412 3.74 0.63 7.34
C ASP A 412 3.17 -0.72 7.83
N VAL A 413 2.74 -1.56 6.88
CA VAL A 413 2.16 -2.89 7.16
C VAL A 413 3.11 -3.84 7.90
N GLU A 414 4.42 -3.64 7.81
CA GLU A 414 5.45 -4.44 8.50
C GLU A 414 5.95 -3.79 9.79
N GLY A 415 5.36 -2.66 10.18
CA GLY A 415 5.76 -1.90 11.36
C GLY A 415 7.01 -1.03 11.15
N LYS A 416 7.43 -0.76 9.90
CA LYS A 416 8.51 0.19 9.60
C LYS A 416 8.00 1.62 9.71
N SER A 417 8.84 2.51 10.23
CA SER A 417 8.50 3.94 10.36
C SER A 417 8.29 4.62 9.01
N ARG A 418 7.36 5.57 8.96
CA ARG A 418 7.09 6.43 7.80
C ARG A 418 7.34 7.91 8.13
N PRO A 419 7.95 8.69 7.21
CA PRO A 419 8.69 8.23 6.03
C PRO A 419 10.04 7.62 6.41
N LEU A 420 10.55 6.67 5.61
CA LEU A 420 11.97 6.26 5.68
C LEU A 420 12.87 7.19 4.87
N GLY A 421 12.35 7.80 3.81
CA GLY A 421 13.01 8.88 3.08
C GLY A 421 12.51 10.26 3.51
N SER A 422 12.41 11.20 2.58
CA SER A 422 11.88 12.55 2.85
C SER A 422 10.35 12.61 2.78
N VAL A 423 9.74 11.66 2.05
CA VAL A 423 8.30 11.60 1.78
C VAL A 423 7.87 10.14 1.89
N VAL A 424 6.65 9.89 2.34
CA VAL A 424 6.11 8.52 2.44
C VAL A 424 5.98 7.88 1.06
N ASP A 425 6.10 6.56 1.02
CA ASP A 425 5.77 5.78 -0.14
C ASP A 425 4.25 5.62 -0.26
N MET A 426 3.72 5.67 -1.49
CA MET A 426 2.35 5.22 -1.75
C MET A 426 2.27 3.69 -1.62
N GLY A 427 1.15 3.18 -1.14
CA GLY A 427 0.88 1.77 -0.89
C GLY A 427 1.18 1.35 0.55
N ALA A 428 0.97 0.06 0.81
CA ALA A 428 1.03 -0.53 2.15
C ALA A 428 2.43 -0.65 2.76
N TYR A 429 3.47 -0.70 1.92
CA TYR A 429 4.87 -0.81 2.33
C TYR A 429 5.60 0.52 2.26
N GLU A 430 6.57 0.70 3.14
CA GLU A 430 7.56 1.78 3.08
C GLU A 430 8.93 1.19 2.73
N SER A 431 9.63 1.81 1.79
CA SER A 431 10.93 1.38 1.30
C SER A 431 12.05 2.33 1.72
N ALA A 432 13.26 1.78 1.85
CA ALA A 432 14.47 2.57 2.13
C ALA A 432 15.10 3.17 0.86
N TYR A 433 14.44 3.07 -0.29
CA TYR A 433 14.98 3.61 -1.54
C TYR A 433 14.91 5.14 -1.50
N THR A 434 15.95 5.80 -2.00
CA THR A 434 15.90 7.23 -2.28
C THR A 434 14.94 7.45 -3.45
N GLY A 435 13.95 8.33 -3.30
CA GLY A 435 12.95 8.68 -4.32
C GLY A 435 13.51 8.92 -5.72
N ASN A 436 12.64 8.79 -6.72
CA ASN A 436 12.99 8.89 -8.14
C ASN A 436 13.86 10.13 -8.46
N LEU A 437 14.99 9.89 -9.13
CA LEU A 437 15.96 10.85 -9.69
C LEU A 437 15.39 11.81 -10.76
N ASN A 438 14.07 11.95 -10.87
CA ASN A 438 13.38 12.54 -12.02
C ASN A 438 12.58 13.81 -11.72
N SER A 439 12.78 14.46 -10.56
CA SER A 439 12.27 15.81 -10.36
C SER A 439 13.19 16.82 -11.08
N CYS A 440 12.60 17.61 -11.97
CA CYS A 440 13.30 18.69 -12.67
C CYS A 440 13.86 19.70 -11.65
N SER A 441 15.17 19.73 -11.45
CA SER A 441 15.85 20.62 -10.50
C SER A 441 16.56 21.81 -11.16
N GLY A 442 16.64 21.82 -12.50
CA GLY A 442 17.32 22.86 -13.30
C GLY A 442 16.39 23.90 -13.94
N THR A 443 16.98 24.88 -14.64
CA THR A 443 16.22 25.89 -15.41
C THR A 443 15.43 25.23 -16.54
N LEU A 444 14.12 25.51 -16.61
CA LEU A 444 13.25 25.04 -17.69
C LEU A 444 13.63 25.72 -19.02
N GLN A 445 13.87 24.89 -20.03
CA GLN A 445 14.17 25.27 -21.41
C GLN A 445 13.07 24.72 -22.33
N THR A 446 12.88 25.33 -23.49
CA THR A 446 11.97 24.83 -24.54
C THR A 446 12.70 24.75 -25.87
N LYS A 447 12.39 23.71 -26.66
CA LYS A 447 12.96 23.54 -28.01
C LYS A 447 11.89 23.09 -28.99
N VAL A 448 11.82 23.76 -30.13
CA VAL A 448 10.98 23.34 -31.27
C VAL A 448 11.55 22.06 -31.86
N LEU A 449 10.68 21.09 -32.16
CA LEU A 449 11.07 19.90 -32.91
C LEU A 449 11.09 20.24 -34.41
N GLY A 450 12.26 20.64 -34.93
CA GLY A 450 12.45 21.00 -36.34
C GLY A 450 13.15 22.35 -36.57
N SER A 451 13.18 22.84 -37.82
CA SER A 451 14.00 23.98 -38.28
C SER A 451 13.35 25.36 -38.14
N GLY A 452 12.14 25.48 -37.55
CA GLY A 452 11.65 26.74 -36.99
C GLY A 452 11.25 27.83 -38.00
N GLY A 453 10.68 27.45 -39.16
CA GLY A 453 10.33 28.38 -40.23
C GLY A 453 8.86 28.38 -40.64
N GLY A 454 7.94 28.86 -39.78
CA GLY A 454 6.69 29.52 -40.18
C GLY A 454 5.61 28.78 -41.00
N THR A 455 5.86 27.61 -41.55
CA THR A 455 4.90 26.71 -42.21
C THR A 455 5.19 25.32 -41.69
N GLY A 456 4.16 24.56 -41.26
CA GLY A 456 4.29 23.33 -40.45
C GLY A 456 5.56 22.49 -40.67
N GLU A 457 6.11 21.96 -39.57
CA GLU A 457 7.46 21.40 -39.50
C GLU A 457 7.80 20.42 -40.65
N PRO A 458 8.91 20.66 -41.38
CA PRO A 458 9.47 19.71 -42.34
C PRO A 458 9.87 18.40 -41.62
N GLY A 459 9.37 17.26 -42.08
CA GLY A 459 9.74 15.92 -41.56
C GLY A 459 8.71 15.25 -40.65
N ALA A 460 7.64 15.94 -40.23
CA ALA A 460 6.49 15.26 -39.61
C ALA A 460 5.72 14.47 -40.67
N ILE A 461 5.42 13.20 -40.39
CA ILE A 461 4.71 12.32 -41.31
C ILE A 461 3.20 12.46 -41.06
N PHE A 462 2.47 12.88 -42.09
CA PHE A 462 1.02 13.01 -42.05
C PHE A 462 0.34 11.71 -42.47
N TYR A 463 -0.62 11.25 -41.67
CA TYR A 463 -1.50 10.14 -42.04
C TYR A 463 -2.94 10.70 -42.19
N GLY A 464 -3.50 10.44 -43.37
CA GLY A 464 -4.66 11.15 -43.96
C GLY A 464 -5.94 11.17 -43.10
N PRO A 465 -6.87 12.10 -43.43
CA PRO A 465 -8.11 12.28 -42.67
C PRO A 465 -9.12 11.14 -42.91
N TYR A 466 -9.91 10.81 -41.88
CA TYR A 466 -11.16 10.06 -42.05
C TYR A 466 -12.27 11.03 -42.46
N ASP A 467 -12.96 10.73 -43.57
CA ASP A 467 -14.17 11.42 -44.03
C ASP A 467 -15.39 10.65 -43.54
N SER A 468 -16.43 11.37 -43.10
CA SER A 468 -17.79 10.85 -43.21
C SER A 468 -18.83 11.94 -42.92
N LYS A 469 -19.25 12.66 -43.96
CA LYS A 469 -20.68 12.83 -44.24
C LYS A 469 -20.89 13.01 -45.74
N ALA A 470 -21.54 12.04 -46.39
CA ALA A 470 -21.89 12.17 -47.79
C ALA A 470 -22.79 13.42 -47.99
N GLY A 471 -22.34 14.36 -48.82
CA GLY A 471 -23.16 15.49 -49.28
C GLY A 471 -22.81 16.90 -48.78
N THR A 472 -21.76 17.11 -47.99
CA THR A 472 -21.31 18.47 -47.61
C THR A 472 -19.84 18.68 -47.93
N SER A 473 -19.52 19.61 -48.81
CA SER A 473 -18.14 19.91 -49.21
C SER A 473 -17.31 20.44 -48.03
N ASN A 474 -16.12 19.85 -47.83
CA ASN A 474 -14.98 20.34 -47.03
C ASN A 474 -14.95 20.15 -45.49
N GLN A 475 -15.67 19.18 -44.89
CA GLN A 475 -15.59 18.96 -43.43
C GLN A 475 -14.87 17.64 -43.05
N LYS A 476 -13.57 17.71 -42.73
CA LYS A 476 -12.69 16.59 -42.31
C LYS A 476 -12.77 16.35 -40.78
N GLY A 477 -13.17 15.15 -40.32
CA GLY A 477 -13.53 14.87 -38.91
C GLY A 477 -12.42 14.31 -37.99
N ARG A 478 -11.34 13.70 -38.53
CA ARG A 478 -10.23 13.11 -37.74
C ARG A 478 -8.88 13.36 -38.44
N ARG A 479 -7.80 13.59 -37.69
CA ARG A 479 -6.43 13.77 -38.22
C ARG A 479 -5.37 13.19 -37.27
N ALA A 480 -4.26 12.69 -37.82
CA ALA A 480 -3.16 12.09 -37.07
C ALA A 480 -1.77 12.48 -37.61
N PHE A 481 -0.80 12.69 -36.71
CA PHE A 481 0.56 13.16 -37.03
C PHE A 481 1.60 12.37 -36.23
N ILE A 482 2.72 12.02 -36.88
CA ILE A 482 3.89 11.41 -36.23
C ILE A 482 5.10 12.35 -36.34
N TYR A 483 5.77 12.58 -35.21
CA TYR A 483 7.03 13.29 -35.11
C TYR A 483 8.12 12.28 -34.75
N PRO A 484 8.96 11.86 -35.72
CA PRO A 484 9.96 10.82 -35.51
C PRO A 484 11.17 11.32 -34.70
N GLN A 485 11.96 10.38 -34.16
CA GLN A 485 13.19 10.65 -33.41
C GLN A 485 14.15 11.63 -34.11
N THR A 486 14.27 11.57 -35.44
CA THR A 486 15.20 12.42 -36.20
C THR A 486 14.92 13.91 -36.03
N LEU A 487 13.68 14.31 -35.76
CA LEU A 487 13.33 15.70 -35.43
C LEU A 487 13.73 16.09 -34.01
N LEU A 488 13.79 15.13 -33.08
CA LEU A 488 14.20 15.34 -31.70
C LEU A 488 15.71 15.47 -31.57
N THR A 489 16.49 14.60 -32.21
CA THR A 489 17.95 14.71 -32.24
C THR A 489 18.42 15.98 -32.95
N ALA A 490 17.79 16.35 -34.08
CA ALA A 490 18.10 17.59 -34.81
C ALA A 490 17.76 18.87 -34.03
N SER A 491 16.84 18.79 -33.05
CA SER A 491 16.45 19.95 -32.23
C SER A 491 17.54 20.39 -31.25
N GLY A 492 18.52 19.55 -30.93
CA GLY A 492 19.63 19.88 -30.04
C GLY A 492 19.29 19.84 -28.54
N VAL A 493 18.28 19.06 -28.15
CA VAL A 493 18.03 18.73 -26.73
C VAL A 493 19.16 17.83 -26.22
N PRO A 494 19.86 18.18 -25.12
CA PRO A 494 20.99 17.38 -24.63
C PRO A 494 20.59 15.95 -24.24
N ALA A 495 21.39 14.96 -24.66
CA ALA A 495 21.38 13.66 -24.01
C ALA A 495 21.77 13.90 -22.54
N THR A 496 20.94 13.45 -21.59
CA THR A 496 20.87 13.74 -20.13
C THR A 496 19.86 14.79 -19.68
N ALA A 497 19.16 15.50 -20.58
CA ALA A 497 18.10 16.41 -20.19
C ALA A 497 16.88 15.66 -19.64
N THR A 498 16.23 16.15 -18.58
CA THR A 498 14.91 15.67 -18.17
C THR A 498 13.86 16.35 -19.02
N LEU A 499 13.13 15.61 -19.85
CA LEU A 499 11.99 16.15 -20.59
C LEU A 499 10.81 16.27 -19.64
N THR A 500 10.15 17.43 -19.65
CA THR A 500 9.12 17.80 -18.66
C THR A 500 7.75 18.03 -19.29
N SER A 501 7.69 18.37 -20.58
CA SER A 501 6.42 18.66 -21.26
C SER A 501 6.56 18.56 -22.78
N LEU A 502 5.42 18.38 -23.45
CA LEU A 502 5.23 18.81 -24.84
C LEU A 502 4.54 20.17 -24.83
N GLN A 503 4.77 21.04 -25.81
CA GLN A 503 3.99 22.26 -25.96
C GLN A 503 3.50 22.45 -27.38
N PHE A 504 2.26 22.89 -27.48
CA PHE A 504 1.59 23.17 -28.73
C PHE A 504 1.33 24.67 -28.86
N ARG A 505 1.42 25.19 -30.07
CA ARG A 505 1.07 26.59 -30.33
C ARG A 505 -0.39 26.70 -30.77
N ARG A 506 -1.15 27.58 -30.11
CA ARG A 506 -2.48 28.01 -30.57
C ARG A 506 -2.39 29.41 -31.18
N ALA A 507 -2.86 29.59 -32.42
CA ALA A 507 -2.96 30.90 -33.06
C ALA A 507 -4.30 31.58 -32.73
N LEU A 508 -4.31 32.91 -32.65
CA LEU A 508 -5.51 33.74 -32.44
C LEU A 508 -6.42 33.84 -33.67
N GLN A 509 -5.93 33.44 -34.86
CA GLN A 509 -6.69 33.52 -36.12
C GLN A 509 -7.10 32.14 -36.63
N VAL A 510 -8.39 32.03 -36.98
CA VAL A 510 -9.12 30.81 -37.40
C VAL A 510 -8.58 30.18 -38.71
N ASN A 511 -7.64 30.85 -39.38
CA ASN A 511 -7.17 30.51 -40.72
C ASN A 511 -5.70 30.04 -40.77
N SER A 512 -4.99 29.95 -39.64
CA SER A 512 -3.59 29.50 -39.65
C SER A 512 -3.47 27.97 -39.68
N THR A 513 -2.54 27.44 -40.48
CA THR A 513 -2.24 26.02 -40.71
C THR A 513 -1.55 25.31 -39.52
N GLN A 514 -1.65 25.83 -38.30
CA GLN A 514 -0.72 25.49 -37.20
C GLN A 514 -1.39 25.01 -35.89
N VAL A 515 -2.69 24.67 -35.89
CA VAL A 515 -3.50 24.60 -34.65
C VAL A 515 -4.38 23.34 -34.53
N VAL A 516 -4.50 22.81 -33.31
CA VAL A 516 -5.49 21.77 -32.92
C VAL A 516 -6.87 22.42 -32.71
N PRO A 517 -7.97 21.95 -33.34
CA PRO A 517 -9.28 22.60 -33.24
C PRO A 517 -9.87 22.63 -31.82
N ALA A 518 -10.53 23.74 -31.46
CA ALA A 518 -11.37 23.79 -30.27
C ALA A 518 -12.55 22.81 -30.41
N ASN A 519 -12.92 22.13 -29.33
CA ASN A 519 -13.97 21.08 -29.29
C ASN A 519 -13.60 19.81 -30.06
N SER A 520 -12.33 19.40 -29.99
CA SER A 520 -11.88 18.11 -30.47
C SER A 520 -11.36 17.25 -29.31
N ILE A 521 -11.61 15.94 -29.37
CA ILE A 521 -10.92 14.98 -28.49
C ILE A 521 -9.52 14.78 -29.06
N VAL A 522 -8.50 15.02 -28.26
CA VAL A 522 -7.09 14.87 -28.63
C VAL A 522 -6.51 13.70 -27.85
N LYS A 523 -5.74 12.86 -28.54
CA LYS A 523 -4.91 11.82 -27.93
C LYS A 523 -3.44 12.06 -28.28
N ILE A 524 -2.55 11.96 -27.28
CA ILE A 524 -1.10 12.15 -27.45
C ILE A 524 -0.37 10.95 -26.87
N TYR A 525 0.53 10.36 -27.63
CA TYR A 525 1.29 9.18 -27.24
C TYR A 525 2.79 9.41 -27.42
N LEU A 526 3.60 8.83 -26.53
CA LEU A 526 5.05 8.74 -26.61
C LEU A 526 5.49 7.29 -26.81
N ARG A 527 6.52 7.03 -27.60
CA ARG A 527 7.05 5.67 -27.82
C ARG A 527 8.57 5.66 -27.86
N ASN A 528 9.17 4.57 -27.36
CA ASN A 528 10.58 4.27 -27.58
C ASN A 528 10.78 3.58 -28.94
N GLU A 529 11.44 4.24 -29.91
CA GLU A 529 11.56 3.78 -31.32
C GLU A 529 12.87 3.02 -31.62
N ALA A 530 13.00 1.73 -31.32
CA ALA A 530 14.28 1.00 -31.51
C ALA A 530 14.93 1.02 -32.94
N SER A 531 14.23 1.47 -33.99
CA SER A 531 14.76 1.61 -35.35
C SER A 531 14.00 2.66 -36.17
N ASP A 532 14.66 3.24 -37.19
CA ASP A 532 14.13 4.22 -38.17
C ASP A 532 13.00 3.68 -39.08
N ASN A 533 12.32 2.62 -38.67
CA ASN A 533 11.52 1.79 -39.56
C ASN A 533 10.07 2.29 -39.67
N PHE A 534 9.88 3.45 -40.31
CA PHE A 534 8.61 3.84 -40.91
C PHE A 534 8.63 3.69 -42.43
N GLY A 535 9.36 2.68 -42.92
CA GLY A 535 9.30 2.23 -44.31
C GLY A 535 7.92 1.63 -44.65
N ALA A 536 7.55 1.72 -45.92
CA ALA A 536 6.23 1.48 -46.52
C ALA A 536 5.62 0.06 -46.40
N ALA A 537 5.82 -0.68 -45.30
CA ALA A 537 5.45 -2.09 -45.22
C ALA A 537 4.79 -2.61 -43.92
N ALA A 538 4.58 -1.81 -42.87
CA ALA A 538 3.81 -2.32 -41.72
C ALA A 538 3.24 -1.19 -40.85
N PHE A 539 1.94 -0.91 -40.98
CA PHE A 539 1.20 -0.07 -40.05
C PHE A 539 -0.03 -0.84 -39.56
N ASP A 540 0.15 -1.64 -38.52
CA ASP A 540 -0.95 -2.20 -37.72
C ASP A 540 -0.73 -1.82 -36.25
N TRP A 541 -1.72 -1.18 -35.65
CA TRP A 541 -1.67 -0.73 -34.26
C TRP A 541 -1.49 -1.90 -33.28
N ASN A 542 -1.93 -3.10 -33.65
CA ASN A 542 -1.75 -4.31 -32.85
C ASN A 542 -0.34 -4.92 -32.96
N THR A 543 0.45 -4.58 -33.99
CA THR A 543 1.83 -5.05 -34.15
C THR A 543 2.87 -4.00 -33.79
N ILE A 544 2.51 -2.71 -33.83
CA ILE A 544 3.30 -1.57 -33.30
C ILE A 544 3.29 -1.53 -31.76
N LEU A 545 2.30 -2.14 -31.13
CA LEU A 545 2.30 -2.57 -29.74
C LEU A 545 2.83 -4.01 -29.69
N PRO A 546 4.15 -4.24 -29.54
CA PRO A 546 4.61 -5.61 -29.36
C PRO A 546 4.07 -6.09 -28.02
N ALA A 547 3.74 -7.36 -27.95
CA ALA A 547 3.55 -8.07 -26.70
C ALA A 547 4.56 -7.59 -25.64
N SER A 548 4.03 -7.10 -24.51
CA SER A 548 4.64 -6.95 -23.19
C SER A 548 5.98 -6.21 -22.98
N ALA A 549 6.75 -5.79 -23.98
CA ALA A 549 8.13 -5.33 -23.74
C ALA A 549 8.40 -3.81 -23.76
N SER A 550 7.58 -2.96 -24.41
CA SER A 550 7.69 -1.48 -24.34
C SER A 550 6.46 -0.79 -24.96
N PRO A 551 5.36 -0.60 -24.20
CA PRO A 551 4.16 0.03 -24.71
C PRO A 551 4.36 1.54 -24.96
N ALA A 552 3.67 2.08 -25.96
CA ALA A 552 3.55 3.53 -26.09
C ALA A 552 2.80 4.11 -24.87
N VAL A 553 3.33 5.18 -24.29
CA VAL A 553 2.75 5.87 -23.14
C VAL A 553 1.76 6.91 -23.62
N LEU A 554 0.48 6.74 -23.31
CA LEU A 554 -0.55 7.76 -23.53
C LEU A 554 -0.31 8.91 -22.54
N VAL A 555 0.04 10.09 -23.06
CA VAL A 555 0.34 11.29 -22.25
C VAL A 555 -0.90 12.16 -22.04
N TYR A 556 -1.85 12.12 -22.97
CA TYR A 556 -3.09 12.88 -22.86
C TYR A 556 -4.21 12.26 -23.68
N ALA A 557 -5.41 12.17 -23.12
CA ALA A 557 -6.64 11.86 -23.84
C ALA A 557 -7.80 12.71 -23.28
N GLY A 558 -8.31 13.66 -24.07
CA GLY A 558 -9.37 14.56 -23.60
C GLY A 558 -9.70 15.69 -24.56
N GLU A 559 -10.62 16.56 -24.16
CA GLU A 559 -11.04 17.72 -24.96
C GLU A 559 -9.92 18.76 -25.08
N ALA A 560 -9.56 19.15 -26.31
CA ALA A 560 -8.55 20.16 -26.61
C ALA A 560 -8.81 21.47 -25.86
N SER A 561 -10.07 21.88 -25.70
CA SER A 561 -10.41 23.12 -24.98
C SER A 561 -9.97 23.10 -23.51
N VAL A 562 -9.95 21.91 -22.88
CA VAL A 562 -9.47 21.70 -21.51
C VAL A 562 -7.93 21.69 -21.49
N LEU A 563 -7.29 21.14 -22.52
CA LEU A 563 -5.83 21.04 -22.64
C LEU A 563 -5.14 22.38 -22.90
N ILE A 564 -5.62 23.13 -23.90
CA ILE A 564 -4.90 24.29 -24.46
C ILE A 564 -5.59 25.62 -24.17
N GLY A 565 -6.82 25.62 -23.64
CA GLY A 565 -7.59 26.83 -23.34
C GLY A 565 -7.91 27.69 -24.56
N ASN A 566 -8.71 28.75 -24.41
CA ASN A 566 -9.23 29.55 -25.55
C ASN A 566 -8.34 30.68 -26.07
N ALA A 567 -7.29 31.05 -25.33
CA ALA A 567 -6.37 32.13 -25.69
C ALA A 567 -5.19 31.62 -26.56
N GLY A 568 -4.69 32.45 -27.46
CA GLY A 568 -3.49 32.13 -28.25
C GLY A 568 -2.20 32.06 -27.41
N GLY A 569 -1.15 31.45 -27.98
CA GLY A 569 0.17 31.28 -27.36
C GLY A 569 0.65 29.82 -27.31
N TRP A 570 1.82 29.60 -26.72
CA TRP A 570 2.33 28.26 -26.41
C TRP A 570 1.62 27.67 -25.19
N LYS A 571 1.25 26.41 -25.27
CA LYS A 571 0.48 25.70 -24.25
C LYS A 571 1.18 24.40 -23.89
N PRO A 572 1.71 24.27 -22.66
CA PRO A 572 2.35 23.04 -22.23
C PRO A 572 1.31 21.98 -21.91
N VAL A 573 1.59 20.78 -22.39
CA VAL A 573 1.06 19.50 -21.93
C VAL A 573 2.16 18.90 -21.06
N PRO A 574 2.11 19.09 -19.72
CA PRO A 574 3.12 18.54 -18.85
C PRO A 574 3.13 17.01 -18.97
N PHE A 575 4.33 16.44 -18.96
CA PHE A 575 4.43 15.01 -18.70
C PHE A 575 4.03 14.79 -17.25
N GLN A 576 3.12 13.85 -17.04
CA GLN A 576 2.73 13.41 -15.70
C GLN A 576 3.96 12.97 -14.89
N VAL A 577 4.97 12.44 -15.60
CA VAL A 577 6.29 12.11 -15.08
C VAL A 577 7.36 12.61 -16.05
N PRO A 578 8.22 13.56 -15.64
CA PRO A 578 9.40 13.91 -16.41
C PRO A 578 10.36 12.72 -16.54
N PHE A 579 11.05 12.58 -17.67
CA PHE A 579 12.00 11.48 -17.88
C PHE A 579 13.32 11.95 -18.46
N ASN A 580 14.41 11.28 -18.07
CA ASN A 580 15.73 11.57 -18.59
C ASN A 580 15.84 11.10 -20.04
N TYR A 581 16.05 12.05 -20.93
CA TYR A 581 16.34 11.82 -22.33
C TYR A 581 17.75 11.24 -22.45
N THR A 582 17.86 10.01 -22.90
CA THR A 582 19.15 9.32 -23.07
C THR A 582 19.82 9.62 -24.41
N GLY A 583 19.26 10.52 -25.22
CA GLY A 583 19.65 10.70 -26.62
C GLY A 583 19.10 9.60 -27.55
N ALA A 584 18.37 8.63 -27.01
CA ALA A 584 17.78 7.51 -27.73
C ALA A 584 16.37 7.83 -28.28
N ASN A 585 15.66 6.79 -28.69
CA ASN A 585 14.62 6.87 -29.68
C ASN A 585 13.25 7.29 -29.12
N LEU A 586 12.81 8.52 -29.37
CA LEU A 586 11.51 9.00 -28.91
C LEU A 586 10.66 9.40 -30.12
N GLY A 587 9.48 8.79 -30.27
CA GLY A 587 8.46 9.19 -31.24
C GLY A 587 7.27 9.85 -30.54
N VAL A 588 6.71 10.91 -31.13
CA VAL A 588 5.47 11.55 -30.65
C VAL A 588 4.36 11.35 -31.65
N TYR A 589 3.22 10.82 -31.20
CA TYR A 589 2.00 10.68 -31.99
C TYR A 589 0.89 11.57 -31.45
N VAL A 590 0.26 12.33 -32.35
CA VAL A 590 -0.84 13.24 -32.01
C VAL A 590 -2.03 12.95 -32.90
N GLU A 591 -3.16 12.64 -32.27
CA GLU A 591 -4.45 12.40 -32.91
C GLU A 591 -5.48 13.41 -32.41
N TYR A 592 -6.36 13.90 -33.29
CA TYR A 592 -7.54 14.64 -32.88
C TYR A 592 -8.80 14.31 -33.67
N LEU A 593 -9.92 14.33 -32.97
CA LEU A 593 -11.26 13.99 -33.43
C LEU A 593 -12.23 15.14 -33.15
N GLN A 594 -12.91 15.67 -34.18
CA GLN A 594 -13.89 16.74 -34.00
C GLN A 594 -15.20 16.20 -33.40
N LYS A 595 -15.66 16.81 -32.31
CA LYS A 595 -16.89 16.41 -31.59
C LYS A 595 -18.11 16.53 -32.53
N GLY A 596 -18.92 15.46 -32.59
CA GLY A 596 -20.14 15.38 -33.43
C GLY A 596 -19.98 14.64 -34.77
N PHE A 597 -18.78 14.13 -35.09
CA PHE A 597 -18.49 13.46 -36.37
C PHE A 597 -18.32 11.93 -36.28
N VAL A 598 -18.36 11.34 -35.08
CA VAL A 598 -18.32 9.87 -34.87
C VAL A 598 -19.32 9.51 -33.78
N THR A 599 -20.24 8.59 -34.06
CA THR A 599 -21.35 8.22 -33.16
C THR A 599 -21.00 7.15 -32.13
N SER A 600 -19.80 6.58 -32.14
CA SER A 600 -19.37 5.63 -31.10
C SER A 600 -17.84 5.54 -31.04
N GLY A 601 -17.30 5.61 -29.82
CA GLY A 601 -15.87 5.56 -29.55
C GLY A 601 -15.27 4.16 -29.65
N THR A 602 -15.06 3.65 -30.86
CA THR A 602 -14.14 2.54 -31.09
C THR A 602 -12.81 3.09 -31.60
N ASP A 603 -11.70 2.57 -31.06
CA ASP A 603 -10.38 2.75 -31.66
C ASP A 603 -10.42 2.19 -33.09
N VAL A 604 -9.75 2.85 -34.03
CA VAL A 604 -9.66 2.38 -35.42
C VAL A 604 -8.40 1.57 -35.57
N THR A 605 -8.57 0.29 -35.92
CA THR A 605 -7.47 -0.58 -36.36
C THR A 605 -7.02 -0.15 -37.73
N TRP A 606 -5.75 0.26 -37.87
CA TRP A 606 -5.14 0.40 -39.20
C TRP A 606 -4.67 -0.97 -39.66
N ILE A 607 -4.96 -1.35 -40.89
CA ILE A 607 -4.50 -2.61 -41.49
C ILE A 607 -3.75 -2.23 -42.77
N TYR A 608 -2.56 -2.80 -42.98
CA TYR A 608 -1.87 -2.70 -44.26
C TYR A 608 -2.44 -3.74 -45.23
N ASP A 609 -2.78 -3.33 -46.45
CA ASP A 609 -3.00 -4.29 -47.53
C ASP A 609 -1.62 -4.71 -48.07
N ASN A 610 -1.27 -5.98 -47.89
CA ASN A 610 0.02 -6.56 -48.28
C ASN A 610 0.24 -6.59 -49.80
N GLY A 611 -0.73 -6.12 -50.61
CA GLY A 611 -0.64 -6.04 -52.06
C GLY A 611 -0.11 -4.73 -52.64
N GLY A 612 0.13 -3.67 -51.86
CA GLY A 612 0.55 -2.36 -52.40
C GLY A 612 1.28 -1.42 -51.45
N SER A 613 2.03 -0.46 -52.01
CA SER A 613 2.94 0.47 -51.30
C SER A 613 2.26 1.58 -50.49
N GLN A 614 0.97 1.47 -50.16
CA GLN A 614 0.19 2.55 -49.55
C GLN A 614 -0.80 2.03 -48.48
N PRO A 615 -0.99 2.74 -47.35
CA PRO A 615 -1.98 2.36 -46.35
C PRO A 615 -3.39 2.52 -46.90
N LEU A 616 -4.14 1.41 -46.94
CA LEU A 616 -5.56 1.37 -47.32
C LEU A 616 -6.40 0.95 -46.11
N TYR A 617 -7.56 1.59 -45.93
CA TYR A 617 -8.56 1.16 -44.96
C TYR A 617 -9.39 0.03 -45.58
N ASN A 618 -9.59 -1.10 -44.88
CA ASN A 618 -10.53 -2.14 -45.30
C ASN A 618 -11.95 -1.81 -44.79
N THR A 619 -12.83 -1.36 -45.68
CA THR A 619 -14.26 -1.17 -45.39
C THR A 619 -15.09 -2.37 -45.85
N ALA A 620 -15.27 -3.38 -45.01
CA ALA A 620 -16.45 -4.25 -45.17
C ALA A 620 -17.77 -3.49 -44.82
N THR A 621 -17.67 -2.32 -44.17
CA THR A 621 -18.82 -1.59 -43.61
C THR A 621 -19.15 -0.26 -44.32
N TYR A 622 -18.29 0.28 -45.20
CA TYR A 622 -18.49 1.59 -45.86
C TYR A 622 -17.89 1.66 -47.28
N PRO A 623 -18.56 1.14 -48.32
CA PRO A 623 -17.91 0.76 -49.58
C PRO A 623 -17.51 1.91 -50.52
N ASN A 624 -17.32 3.17 -50.09
CA ASN A 624 -17.22 4.29 -51.04
C ASN A 624 -16.47 5.57 -50.59
N GLN A 625 -15.39 5.55 -49.81
CA GLN A 625 -14.62 6.79 -49.53
C GLN A 625 -13.09 6.59 -49.43
N LEU A 626 -12.41 6.75 -50.57
CA LEU A 626 -10.96 6.92 -50.71
C LEU A 626 -10.71 8.35 -51.24
N TYR A 627 -10.26 9.28 -50.39
CA TYR A 627 -9.91 10.64 -50.83
C TYR A 627 -8.64 11.17 -50.14
N GLY A 628 -7.48 10.69 -50.61
CA GLY A 628 -6.30 11.54 -50.69
C GLY A 628 -6.42 12.38 -51.96
N SER A 629 -7.04 13.57 -51.91
CA SER A 629 -7.35 14.29 -53.13
C SER A 629 -6.11 14.94 -53.75
N LYS A 630 -5.79 14.57 -55.00
CA LYS A 630 -5.79 15.58 -56.07
C LYS A 630 -6.94 15.24 -57.02
N ALA A 631 -7.95 16.11 -57.03
CA ALA A 631 -9.01 16.06 -58.02
C ALA A 631 -8.38 16.28 -59.41
N THR A 632 -8.47 15.27 -60.27
CA THR A 632 -8.36 15.23 -61.76
C THR A 632 -7.53 14.03 -62.21
N GLY A 633 -8.12 12.83 -62.16
CA GLY A 633 -7.90 11.71 -63.09
C GLY A 633 -6.48 11.24 -63.44
N THR A 634 -5.45 11.55 -62.64
CA THR A 634 -4.07 11.16 -62.94
C THR A 634 -3.46 10.42 -61.75
N THR A 635 -2.86 9.27 -62.02
CA THR A 635 -2.12 8.44 -61.06
C THR A 635 -0.85 9.16 -60.60
N GLY A 636 -0.92 9.82 -59.44
CA GLY A 636 0.25 10.31 -58.68
C GLY A 636 0.55 9.41 -57.49
N THR A 637 1.78 9.45 -56.98
CA THR A 637 2.20 8.70 -55.79
C THR A 637 1.82 9.47 -54.51
N ILE A 638 1.62 8.80 -53.37
CA ILE A 638 1.33 9.48 -52.07
C ILE A 638 2.42 10.48 -51.67
N ALA A 639 3.65 10.30 -52.16
CA ALA A 639 4.72 11.28 -52.00
C ALA A 639 4.32 12.69 -52.50
N ASP A 640 3.47 12.79 -53.53
CA ASP A 640 3.00 14.06 -54.09
C ASP A 640 1.83 14.68 -53.28
N ALA A 641 1.12 13.89 -52.47
CA ALA A 641 0.07 14.38 -51.58
C ALA A 641 0.63 14.90 -50.24
N LEU A 642 1.73 14.31 -49.77
CA LEU A 642 2.41 14.65 -48.51
C LEU A 642 3.24 15.94 -48.56
N THR A 643 3.49 16.48 -49.75
CA THR A 643 4.24 17.73 -49.98
C THR A 643 3.37 18.98 -49.97
N THR A 644 2.03 18.85 -49.87
CA THR A 644 1.16 20.03 -49.87
C THR A 644 1.20 20.77 -48.53
N ASN A 645 1.84 21.94 -48.58
CA ASN A 645 2.06 22.98 -47.59
C ASN A 645 0.76 23.65 -47.03
N SER A 646 -0.42 23.07 -47.32
CA SER A 646 -1.74 23.60 -46.98
C SER A 646 -2.48 22.83 -45.88
N GLU A 647 -1.93 21.73 -45.37
CA GLU A 647 -2.57 20.95 -44.29
C GLU A 647 -2.15 21.40 -42.88
N ARG A 648 -3.14 21.44 -41.96
CA ARG A 648 -3.04 22.03 -40.62
C ARG A 648 -2.19 21.16 -39.65
N ARG A 649 -0.85 21.26 -39.72
CA ARG A 649 0.09 20.51 -38.86
C ARG A 649 0.36 21.29 -37.55
N PRO A 650 0.22 20.68 -36.35
CA PRO A 650 0.56 21.37 -35.11
C PRO A 650 2.08 21.61 -35.02
N ILE A 651 2.49 22.79 -34.53
CA ILE A 651 3.89 23.01 -34.12
C ILE A 651 4.08 22.43 -32.72
N LEU A 652 5.12 21.60 -32.57
CA LEU A 652 5.44 20.90 -31.33
C LEU A 652 6.80 21.34 -30.80
N THR A 653 6.84 21.73 -29.53
CA THR A 653 8.10 21.91 -28.78
C THR A 653 8.19 20.93 -27.64
N VAL A 654 9.40 20.56 -27.24
CA VAL A 654 9.68 19.84 -26.00
C VAL A 654 10.15 20.83 -24.94
N GLY A 655 9.54 20.78 -23.76
CA GLY A 655 10.07 21.39 -22.55
C GLY A 655 11.02 20.40 -21.86
N TYR A 656 12.17 20.89 -21.41
CA TYR A 656 13.18 20.08 -20.73
C TYR A 656 13.95 20.91 -19.71
N CYS A 657 14.64 20.26 -18.80
CA CYS A 657 15.65 20.90 -17.96
C CYS A 657 16.96 20.13 -18.02
N VAL A 658 18.04 20.86 -17.86
CA VAL A 658 19.40 20.32 -17.73
C VAL A 658 19.66 20.11 -16.25
N ASN A 659 19.68 18.85 -15.81
CA ASN A 659 20.00 18.53 -14.42
C ASN A 659 21.48 18.79 -14.18
N SER A 660 21.82 19.45 -13.07
CA SER A 660 23.17 19.30 -12.54
C SER A 660 23.26 17.87 -12.03
N VAL A 661 24.05 17.04 -12.70
CA VAL A 661 24.27 15.64 -12.32
C VAL A 661 24.72 15.57 -10.86
N LEU A 662 23.93 14.87 -10.03
CA LEU A 662 24.28 14.59 -8.64
C LEU A 662 25.42 13.55 -8.63
N PRO A 663 26.46 13.69 -7.79
CA PRO A 663 27.60 12.77 -7.79
C PRO A 663 27.24 11.41 -7.19
N VAL A 664 27.70 10.34 -7.86
CA VAL A 664 27.98 8.97 -7.37
C VAL A 664 26.87 8.27 -6.55
N SER A 665 26.33 7.15 -7.06
CA SER A 665 25.47 6.25 -6.28
C SER A 665 26.31 5.13 -5.63
N PHE A 666 26.25 5.01 -4.30
CA PHE A 666 26.74 3.82 -3.60
C PHE A 666 25.91 2.61 -4.05
N GLN A 667 26.54 1.53 -4.52
CA GLN A 667 25.79 0.30 -4.84
C GLN A 667 25.58 -0.58 -3.62
N GLN A 668 26.58 -0.70 -2.72
CA GLN A 668 26.50 -1.52 -1.50
C GLN A 668 27.43 -0.98 -0.41
N PHE A 669 26.96 -0.88 0.84
CA PHE A 669 27.76 -0.65 2.04
C PHE A 669 27.39 -1.71 3.08
N ASN A 670 28.36 -2.53 3.50
CA ASN A 670 28.17 -3.71 4.34
C ASN A 670 29.15 -3.70 5.52
N GLY A 671 28.78 -4.40 6.59
CA GLY A 671 29.57 -4.47 7.82
C GLY A 671 29.40 -5.84 8.50
N VAL A 672 30.51 -6.46 8.88
CA VAL A 672 30.52 -7.79 9.52
C VAL A 672 31.52 -7.80 10.67
N LEU A 673 31.10 -8.31 11.83
CA LEU A 673 32.00 -8.53 12.96
C LEU A 673 32.99 -9.67 12.65
N ARG A 674 34.29 -9.42 12.78
CA ARG A 674 35.38 -10.39 12.66
C ARG A 674 36.22 -10.40 13.94
N ASN A 675 37.10 -11.40 14.09
CA ASN A 675 37.99 -11.52 15.26
C ASN A 675 38.86 -10.28 15.53
N SER A 676 39.10 -9.45 14.50
CA SER A 676 39.92 -8.24 14.55
C SER A 676 39.11 -6.93 14.66
N GLY A 677 37.78 -6.99 14.81
CA GLY A 677 36.90 -5.81 14.86
C GLY A 677 35.75 -5.86 13.84
N VAL A 678 35.09 -4.73 13.59
CA VAL A 678 34.03 -4.65 12.56
C VAL A 678 34.68 -4.35 11.21
N TYR A 679 34.57 -5.29 10.27
CA TYR A 679 35.01 -5.13 8.90
C TYR A 679 33.90 -4.52 8.05
N LEU A 680 34.17 -3.36 7.47
CA LEU A 680 33.28 -2.59 6.60
C LEU A 680 33.77 -2.71 5.15
N SER A 681 32.84 -2.85 4.21
CA SER A 681 33.16 -2.94 2.78
C SER A 681 32.10 -2.27 1.93
N TRP A 682 32.51 -1.58 0.87
CA TRP A 682 31.61 -0.94 -0.08
C TRP A 682 32.13 -0.95 -1.52
N SER A 683 31.23 -0.67 -2.46
CA SER A 683 31.58 -0.50 -3.86
C SER A 683 30.88 0.71 -4.49
N VAL A 684 31.55 1.29 -5.47
CA VAL A 684 31.13 2.51 -6.16
C VAL A 684 31.23 2.31 -7.66
N SER A 685 30.10 2.43 -8.36
CA SER A 685 29.96 2.09 -9.79
C SER A 685 30.59 3.13 -10.72
N THR A 686 30.53 4.41 -10.33
CA THR A 686 31.20 5.52 -10.99
C THR A 686 31.70 6.50 -9.94
N GLU A 687 32.88 7.06 -10.15
CA GLU A 687 33.46 8.12 -9.31
C GLU A 687 33.70 9.34 -10.18
N ILE A 688 33.32 10.53 -9.71
CA ILE A 688 33.65 11.80 -10.37
C ILE A 688 34.12 12.75 -9.29
N ASN A 689 35.32 13.30 -9.46
CA ASN A 689 35.95 14.24 -8.54
C ASN A 689 36.08 13.74 -7.08
N ASN A 690 36.09 12.43 -6.84
CA ASN A 690 36.11 11.87 -5.50
C ASN A 690 37.49 12.03 -4.83
N ALA A 691 37.53 12.57 -3.61
CA ALA A 691 38.73 12.60 -2.78
C ALA A 691 38.86 11.33 -1.92
N GLY A 692 37.75 10.76 -1.46
CA GLY A 692 37.71 9.54 -0.65
C GLY A 692 36.48 9.46 0.25
N PHE A 693 36.52 8.56 1.23
CA PHE A 693 35.39 8.24 2.09
C PHE A 693 35.77 8.37 3.57
N GLU A 694 35.09 9.24 4.31
CA GLU A 694 35.15 9.30 5.76
C GLU A 694 34.22 8.23 6.36
N VAL A 695 34.80 7.32 7.13
CA VAL A 695 34.07 6.28 7.85
C VAL A 695 33.66 6.83 9.21
N GLN A 696 32.37 6.76 9.52
CA GLN A 696 31.84 7.23 10.81
C GLN A 696 31.10 6.12 11.55
N ARG A 697 31.08 6.25 12.88
CA ARG A 697 30.42 5.33 13.81
C ARG A 697 29.57 6.06 14.84
N SER A 698 28.46 5.44 15.24
CA SER A 698 27.51 5.97 16.22
C SER A 698 27.03 4.88 17.19
N VAL A 699 26.70 5.30 18.42
CA VAL A 699 26.07 4.46 19.47
C VAL A 699 24.55 4.42 19.38
N ASP A 700 23.93 5.45 18.79
CA ASP A 700 22.49 5.69 18.79
C ASP A 700 21.89 5.78 17.38
N GLY A 701 22.73 5.73 16.35
CA GLY A 701 22.33 5.90 14.96
C GLY A 701 22.04 7.35 14.57
N LEU A 702 22.25 8.32 15.46
CA LEU A 702 21.96 9.73 15.28
C LEU A 702 23.24 10.59 15.31
N ASN A 703 24.05 10.39 16.34
CA ASN A 703 25.29 11.12 16.58
C ASN A 703 26.48 10.30 16.08
N PHE A 704 27.03 10.68 14.92
CA PHE A 704 28.15 9.97 14.30
C PHE A 704 29.48 10.70 14.52
N HIS A 705 30.50 9.92 14.83
CA HIS A 705 31.87 10.38 14.99
C HIS A 705 32.79 9.74 13.94
N PRO A 706 33.72 10.49 13.34
CA PRO A 706 34.68 9.93 12.39
C PRO A 706 35.60 8.93 13.07
N ILE A 707 35.80 7.79 12.44
CA ILE A 707 36.70 6.73 12.90
C ILE A 707 37.83 6.43 11.91
N GLY A 708 37.75 6.92 10.66
CA GLY A 708 38.81 6.78 9.66
C GLY A 708 38.49 7.46 8.33
N PHE A 709 39.47 7.51 7.41
CA PHE A 709 39.29 8.00 6.05
C PHE A 709 40.00 7.08 5.05
N VAL A 710 39.32 6.75 3.94
CA VAL A 710 39.85 5.90 2.86
C VAL A 710 39.92 6.72 1.57
N ASN A 711 41.12 6.93 1.06
CA ASN A 711 41.32 7.69 -0.19
C ASN A 711 40.65 7.00 -1.39
N SER A 712 40.18 7.78 -2.36
CA SER A 712 39.67 7.22 -3.62
C SER A 712 40.78 6.43 -4.34
N LYS A 713 40.41 5.26 -4.87
CA LYS A 713 41.26 4.41 -5.73
C LYS A 713 41.23 4.88 -7.19
N ALA A 714 40.31 5.78 -7.55
CA ALA A 714 40.21 6.33 -8.89
C ALA A 714 41.34 7.32 -9.22
N ALA A 715 41.90 7.21 -10.42
CA ALA A 715 42.89 8.17 -10.92
C ALA A 715 42.28 9.57 -10.98
N ASN A 716 42.89 10.53 -10.27
CA ASN A 716 42.39 11.90 -10.12
C ASN A 716 40.94 12.00 -9.59
N GLY A 717 40.44 10.97 -8.90
CA GLY A 717 39.06 10.94 -8.37
C GLY A 717 37.98 10.60 -9.40
N ASN A 718 38.33 10.14 -10.60
CA ASN A 718 37.37 9.81 -11.66
C ASN A 718 37.47 8.34 -12.11
N SER A 719 36.35 7.62 -12.12
CA SER A 719 36.24 6.24 -12.58
C SER A 719 34.87 6.00 -13.22
N SER A 720 34.84 5.31 -14.36
CA SER A 720 33.61 4.77 -14.97
C SER A 720 33.44 3.27 -14.73
N THR A 721 34.33 2.68 -13.94
CA THR A 721 34.36 1.25 -13.59
C THR A 721 34.16 1.06 -12.09
N LEU A 722 33.54 -0.06 -11.72
CA LEU A 722 33.27 -0.42 -10.32
C LEU A 722 34.56 -0.50 -9.50
N ASN A 723 34.64 0.31 -8.44
CA ASN A 723 35.75 0.27 -7.49
C ASN A 723 35.29 -0.27 -6.14
N HIS A 724 36.12 -1.12 -5.53
CA HIS A 724 35.85 -1.76 -4.24
C HIS A 724 36.73 -1.18 -3.14
N TYR A 725 36.15 -1.00 -1.95
CA TYR A 725 36.78 -0.38 -0.80
C TYR A 725 36.45 -1.14 0.50
N ASP A 726 37.31 -0.97 1.49
CA ASP A 726 37.18 -1.62 2.79
C ASP A 726 37.82 -0.80 3.92
N TYR A 727 37.35 -1.03 5.15
CA TYR A 727 37.86 -0.44 6.37
C TYR A 727 37.59 -1.35 7.57
N THR A 728 38.54 -1.48 8.51
CA THR A 728 38.33 -2.27 9.75
C THR A 728 38.33 -1.38 10.98
N ASP A 729 37.21 -1.34 11.69
CA ASP A 729 37.12 -0.75 13.03
C ASP A 729 37.63 -1.75 14.08
N ILE A 730 38.87 -1.57 14.53
CA ILE A 730 39.57 -2.46 15.47
C ILE A 730 39.12 -2.29 16.94
N ALA A 731 38.29 -1.29 17.24
CA ALA A 731 37.79 -1.05 18.60
C ALA A 731 36.27 -0.81 18.58
N PRO A 732 35.46 -1.76 18.07
CA PRO A 732 34.04 -1.55 17.83
C PRO A 732 33.26 -1.34 19.13
N LEU A 733 32.16 -0.58 19.03
CA LEU A 733 31.23 -0.40 20.14
C LEU A 733 30.70 -1.77 20.61
N ALA A 734 30.41 -1.89 21.89
CA ALA A 734 29.76 -3.08 22.43
C ALA A 734 28.23 -2.93 22.38
N GLY A 735 27.52 -4.01 22.07
CA GLY A 735 26.12 -3.95 21.64
C GLY A 735 26.03 -3.62 20.15
N THR A 736 24.99 -2.93 19.74
CA THR A 736 24.82 -2.49 18.35
C THR A 736 25.65 -1.24 18.09
N GLY A 737 26.60 -1.31 17.15
CA GLY A 737 27.28 -0.15 16.59
C GLY A 737 26.67 0.22 15.23
N PHE A 738 26.41 1.50 15.00
CA PHE A 738 25.93 2.00 13.72
C PHE A 738 27.08 2.61 12.93
N TYR A 739 27.14 2.37 11.62
CA TYR A 739 28.20 2.84 10.74
C TYR A 739 27.62 3.54 9.51
N ARG A 740 28.31 4.56 9.01
CA ARG A 740 28.02 5.22 7.73
C ARG A 740 29.30 5.71 7.07
N LEU A 741 29.23 6.02 5.78
CA LEU A 741 30.29 6.66 5.01
C LEU A 741 29.88 8.07 4.63
N ILE A 742 30.85 8.97 4.53
CA ILE A 742 30.74 10.25 3.85
C ILE A 742 31.74 10.24 2.70
N GLN A 743 31.27 10.15 1.47
CA GLN A 743 32.11 10.48 0.31
C GLN A 743 32.43 11.97 0.37
N LYS A 744 33.70 12.33 0.23
CA LYS A 744 34.16 13.71 0.10
C LYS A 744 34.73 13.90 -1.28
N ASP A 745 34.20 14.86 -2.02
CA ASP A 745 34.73 15.26 -3.31
C ASP A 745 35.85 16.30 -3.14
N ARG A 746 36.70 16.45 -4.15
CA ARG A 746 37.82 17.41 -4.13
C ARG A 746 37.36 18.88 -4.18
N ASP A 747 36.12 19.13 -4.58
CA ASP A 747 35.48 20.44 -4.55
C ASP A 747 34.79 20.74 -3.19
N GLY A 748 34.90 19.83 -2.22
CA GLY A 748 34.36 19.99 -0.87
C GLY A 748 32.92 19.47 -0.69
N LYS A 749 32.27 18.96 -1.74
CA LYS A 749 30.95 18.32 -1.62
C LYS A 749 31.03 17.02 -0.83
N GLN A 750 29.93 16.69 -0.16
CA GLN A 750 29.81 15.51 0.67
C GLN A 750 28.53 14.73 0.37
N THR A 751 28.65 13.41 0.24
CA THR A 751 27.51 12.50 0.00
C THR A 751 27.55 11.37 1.03
N PHE A 752 26.42 11.10 1.69
CA PHE A 752 26.34 10.09 2.74
C PHE A 752 25.88 8.74 2.18
N SER A 753 26.41 7.64 2.71
CA SER A 753 25.85 6.30 2.48
C SER A 753 24.60 6.06 3.34
N THR A 754 23.95 4.92 3.13
CA THR A 754 23.04 4.35 4.13
C THR A 754 23.78 4.08 5.45
N VAL A 755 23.02 4.02 6.55
CA VAL A 755 23.52 3.59 7.85
C VAL A 755 23.33 2.07 7.97
N ILE A 756 24.37 1.36 8.39
CA ILE A 756 24.28 -0.07 8.72
C ILE A 756 24.51 -0.27 10.21
N SER A 757 23.96 -1.36 10.76
CA SER A 757 24.20 -1.75 12.15
C SER A 757 24.97 -3.06 12.22
N VAL A 758 25.91 -3.16 13.16
CA VAL A 758 26.67 -4.38 13.43
C VAL A 758 26.61 -4.66 14.93
N ILE A 759 26.14 -5.84 15.29
CA ILE A 759 26.01 -6.25 16.69
C ILE A 759 27.32 -6.88 17.15
N ASN A 760 27.97 -6.25 18.12
CA ASN A 760 29.09 -6.78 18.88
C ASN A 760 28.57 -7.30 20.24
N PRO A 761 28.40 -8.62 20.43
CA PRO A 761 27.79 -9.20 21.63
C PRO A 761 28.64 -9.08 22.91
N ALA A 762 29.68 -8.26 22.91
CA ALA A 762 30.64 -8.09 24.01
C ALA A 762 30.09 -7.41 25.28
N ARG A 763 28.81 -6.97 25.35
CA ARG A 763 28.20 -6.44 26.58
C ARG A 763 27.20 -7.42 27.20
N ARG A 764 27.41 -7.72 28.49
CA ARG A 764 26.69 -8.73 29.27
C ARG A 764 25.78 -8.15 30.35
N LEU A 765 25.80 -6.83 30.55
CA LEU A 765 24.99 -6.13 31.55
C LEU A 765 24.26 -4.95 30.93
N SER A 766 22.93 -4.94 31.05
CA SER A 766 22.06 -3.83 30.67
C SER A 766 21.12 -3.45 31.81
N LEU A 767 20.92 -2.16 32.03
CA LEU A 767 19.90 -1.62 32.94
C LEU A 767 18.66 -1.30 32.12
N VAL A 768 17.53 -1.89 32.49
CA VAL A 768 16.28 -1.82 31.70
C VAL A 768 15.39 -0.71 32.23
N SER A 769 15.17 -0.66 33.55
CA SER A 769 14.37 0.39 34.18
C SER A 769 14.64 0.51 35.69
N ILE A 770 14.30 1.67 36.25
CA ILE A 770 14.28 1.94 37.69
C ILE A 770 12.94 2.55 38.08
N TYR A 771 12.26 2.03 39.09
CA TYR A 771 10.93 2.52 39.48
C TYR A 771 10.54 2.18 40.93
N PRO A 772 9.67 2.98 41.57
CA PRO A 772 9.26 4.30 41.13
C PRO A 772 10.45 5.28 41.20
N ASN A 773 10.45 6.29 40.33
CA ASN A 773 11.36 7.42 40.40
C ASN A 773 10.56 8.69 40.11
N PRO A 774 10.26 9.54 41.11
CA PRO A 774 10.85 9.53 42.45
C PRO A 774 10.39 8.39 43.37
N VAL A 775 11.23 8.01 44.34
CA VAL A 775 10.99 6.92 45.31
C VAL A 775 10.79 7.46 46.72
N HIS A 776 9.90 6.82 47.50
CA HIS A 776 9.79 7.06 48.95
C HIS A 776 10.62 6.07 49.77
N ASN A 777 10.35 4.77 49.72
CA ASN A 777 11.03 3.81 50.62
C ASN A 777 11.90 2.80 49.89
N LYS A 778 11.43 2.26 48.76
CA LYS A 778 12.07 1.15 48.05
C LYS A 778 12.06 1.40 46.55
N VAL A 779 13.21 1.24 45.91
CA VAL A 779 13.37 1.36 44.46
C VAL A 779 13.60 -0.01 43.84
N ASN A 780 12.85 -0.34 42.80
CA ASN A 780 13.00 -1.53 41.98
C ASN A 780 13.88 -1.21 40.78
N VAL A 781 14.75 -2.15 40.43
CA VAL A 781 15.73 -2.01 39.36
C VAL A 781 15.67 -3.24 38.48
N LEU A 782 15.12 -3.09 37.28
CA LEU A 782 15.08 -4.15 36.29
C LEU A 782 16.38 -4.13 35.49
N VAL A 783 17.10 -5.24 35.51
CA VAL A 783 18.38 -5.43 34.82
C VAL A 783 18.32 -6.66 33.96
N ASN A 784 18.98 -6.62 32.80
CA ASN A 784 19.16 -7.77 31.94
C ASN A 784 20.65 -8.18 31.94
N VAL A 785 20.93 -9.43 32.29
CA VAL A 785 22.28 -9.99 32.29
C VAL A 785 22.36 -11.13 31.27
N SER A 786 23.31 -11.08 30.35
CA SER A 786 23.55 -12.19 29.41
C SER A 786 24.78 -13.03 29.85
N GLY A 787 24.60 -14.35 29.96
CA GLY A 787 25.61 -15.30 30.42
C GLY A 787 25.43 -15.77 31.88
N SER A 788 25.82 -17.01 32.18
CA SER A 788 25.44 -17.73 33.41
C SER A 788 26.11 -17.22 34.70
N GLY A 789 25.30 -17.11 35.76
CA GLY A 789 25.71 -17.28 37.17
C GLY A 789 26.69 -16.27 37.76
N ARG A 790 26.47 -14.96 37.61
CA ARG A 790 27.45 -13.95 38.03
C ARG A 790 27.05 -13.22 39.33
N MET A 791 27.99 -13.15 40.27
CA MET A 791 27.94 -12.28 41.43
C MET A 791 28.21 -10.84 40.98
N THR A 792 27.24 -9.95 41.11
CA THR A 792 27.36 -8.52 40.74
C THR A 792 27.50 -7.66 41.99
N THR A 793 28.15 -6.51 41.87
CA THR A 793 28.24 -5.53 42.95
C THR A 793 27.27 -4.40 42.69
N ILE A 794 26.37 -4.15 43.65
CA ILE A 794 25.45 -3.01 43.65
C ILE A 794 26.05 -1.92 44.53
N ILE A 795 26.13 -0.69 44.02
CA ILE A 795 26.70 0.46 44.73
C ILE A 795 25.69 1.61 44.66
N LEU A 796 25.33 2.15 45.81
CA LEU A 796 24.56 3.39 45.93
C LEU A 796 25.52 4.53 46.29
N GLN A 797 25.49 5.62 45.53
CA GLN A 797 26.31 6.82 45.75
C GLN A 797 25.43 8.06 45.83
N ASP A 798 25.87 9.07 46.59
CA ASP A 798 25.33 10.43 46.42
C ASP A 798 25.99 11.15 45.23
N LEU A 799 25.47 12.34 44.87
CA LEU A 799 26.00 13.12 43.75
C LEU A 799 27.43 13.66 43.96
N SER A 800 27.97 13.58 45.18
CA SER A 800 29.39 13.91 45.43
C SER A 800 30.32 12.73 45.15
N GLY A 801 29.77 11.55 44.79
CA GLY A 801 30.51 10.32 44.57
C GLY A 801 30.78 9.50 45.84
N ARG A 802 30.28 9.95 47.00
CA ARG A 802 30.42 9.20 48.25
C ARG A 802 29.53 7.96 48.21
N VAL A 803 30.15 6.79 48.44
CA VAL A 803 29.45 5.50 48.51
C VAL A 803 28.66 5.41 49.81
N ILE A 804 27.34 5.26 49.68
CA ILE A 804 26.39 5.14 50.78
C ILE A 804 26.22 3.66 51.17
N SER A 805 26.12 2.79 50.18
CA SER A 805 26.06 1.35 50.39
C SER A 805 26.67 0.60 49.21
N ARG A 806 27.23 -0.57 49.51
CA ARG A 806 27.79 -1.50 48.53
C ARG A 806 27.51 -2.92 49.00
N PHE A 807 26.88 -3.74 48.16
CA PHE A 807 26.63 -5.14 48.48
C PHE A 807 26.66 -6.04 47.24
N PRO A 808 27.09 -7.30 47.38
CA PRO A 808 27.03 -8.25 46.29
C PRO A 808 25.61 -8.82 46.10
N LYS A 809 25.24 -9.13 44.86
CA LYS A 809 23.97 -9.76 44.48
C LYS A 809 24.18 -10.77 43.36
N GLN A 810 23.67 -11.99 43.52
CA GLN A 810 23.64 -12.96 42.43
C GLN A 810 22.47 -12.65 41.49
N LEU A 811 22.75 -12.52 40.18
CA LEU A 811 21.73 -12.29 39.15
C LEU A 811 21.69 -13.48 38.18
N GLY A 812 20.48 -13.86 37.75
CA GLY A 812 20.26 -14.90 36.74
C GLY A 812 20.45 -14.38 35.32
N ILE A 813 20.51 -15.30 34.34
CA ILE A 813 20.46 -14.93 32.92
C ILE A 813 19.09 -14.32 32.61
N GLY A 814 19.07 -13.26 31.82
CA GLY A 814 17.87 -12.55 31.44
C GLY A 814 17.53 -11.46 32.45
N TYR A 815 16.24 -11.17 32.56
CA TYR A 815 15.75 -10.10 33.42
C TYR A 815 15.74 -10.50 34.90
N SER A 816 16.34 -9.67 35.74
CA SER A 816 16.29 -9.76 37.20
C SER A 816 15.81 -8.43 37.77
N ASN A 817 14.94 -8.47 38.78
CA ASN A 817 14.53 -7.28 39.52
C ASN A 817 15.28 -7.21 40.86
N ILE A 818 15.89 -6.06 41.16
CA ILE A 818 16.62 -5.80 42.40
C ILE A 818 15.86 -4.73 43.18
N GLU A 819 15.47 -5.03 44.41
CA GLU A 819 14.87 -4.06 45.34
C GLU A 819 15.95 -3.46 46.23
N ILE A 820 15.97 -2.13 46.34
CA ILE A 820 16.90 -1.38 47.19
C ILE A 820 16.10 -0.51 48.15
N ASP A 821 16.30 -0.76 49.45
CA ASP A 821 15.71 0.04 50.52
C ASP A 821 16.50 1.32 50.74
N VAL A 822 15.82 2.45 50.56
CA VAL A 822 16.33 3.81 50.72
C VAL A 822 15.57 4.59 51.79
N SER A 823 14.76 3.91 52.62
CA SER A 823 13.93 4.52 53.67
C SER A 823 14.73 5.35 54.68
N LYS A 824 15.99 4.98 54.93
CA LYS A 824 16.90 5.68 55.86
C LYS A 824 17.72 6.80 55.20
N GLN A 825 17.60 6.97 53.88
CA GLN A 825 18.37 7.96 53.15
C GLN A 825 17.60 9.28 53.06
N PRO A 826 18.25 10.44 53.22
CA PRO A 826 17.59 11.74 53.11
C PRO A 826 17.05 11.96 51.69
N ALA A 827 16.05 12.84 51.57
CA ALA A 827 15.52 13.29 50.28
C ALA A 827 16.63 13.93 49.45
N SER A 828 17.01 13.30 48.34
CA SER A 828 18.10 13.74 47.46
C SER A 828 18.11 12.92 46.17
N SER A 829 19.01 13.27 45.24
CA SER A 829 19.35 12.43 44.11
C SER A 829 20.50 11.47 44.46
N TYR A 830 20.38 10.24 43.99
CA TYR A 830 21.38 9.19 44.17
C TYR A 830 21.78 8.57 42.83
N LEU A 831 23.01 8.06 42.74
CA LEU A 831 23.48 7.21 41.64
C LEU A 831 23.48 5.75 42.09
N LEU A 832 22.85 4.90 41.29
CA LEU A 832 22.94 3.46 41.40
C LEU A 832 23.93 2.94 40.36
N ILE A 833 24.91 2.15 40.80
CA ILE A 833 25.89 1.50 39.94
C ILE A 833 25.79 0.00 40.12
N ILE A 834 25.75 -0.73 39.00
CA ILE A 834 25.77 -2.20 38.98
C ILE A 834 27.01 -2.61 38.20
N GLU A 835 27.86 -3.41 38.83
CA GLU A 835 29.17 -3.78 38.31
C GLU A 835 29.33 -5.30 38.30
N LEU A 836 29.70 -5.87 37.15
CA LEU A 836 30.09 -7.27 37.01
C LEU A 836 31.53 -7.49 37.48
N PRO A 837 31.92 -8.73 37.83
CA PRO A 837 33.32 -9.07 38.14
C PRO A 837 34.29 -8.81 36.99
N SER A 838 33.78 -8.74 35.75
CA SER A 838 34.55 -8.38 34.56
C SER A 838 34.89 -6.88 34.46
N GLY A 839 34.47 -6.05 35.42
CA GLY A 839 34.64 -4.58 35.40
C GLY A 839 33.60 -3.85 34.53
N GLU A 840 32.67 -4.58 33.93
CA GLU A 840 31.55 -4.01 33.18
C GLU A 840 30.55 -3.37 34.15
N ARG A 841 30.22 -2.09 33.97
CA ARG A 841 29.32 -1.35 34.87
C ARG A 841 28.23 -0.56 34.13
N VAL A 842 27.06 -0.47 34.74
CA VAL A 842 25.98 0.46 34.35
C VAL A 842 25.67 1.41 35.51
N THR A 843 25.31 2.65 35.21
CA THR A 843 25.06 3.70 36.20
C THR A 843 23.77 4.43 35.89
N HIS A 844 22.96 4.73 36.90
CA HIS A 844 21.68 5.41 36.73
C HIS A 844 21.34 6.31 37.92
N LYS A 845 20.71 7.45 37.65
CA LYS A 845 20.31 8.42 38.67
C LYS A 845 18.84 8.24 39.05
N PHE A 846 18.51 8.27 40.34
CA PHE A 846 17.13 8.34 40.82
C PHE A 846 16.95 9.38 41.95
N ILE A 847 15.71 9.78 42.20
CA ILE A 847 15.34 10.82 43.16
C ILE A 847 14.59 10.18 44.33
N LYS A 848 15.05 10.40 45.56
CA LYS A 848 14.33 10.08 46.80
C LYS A 848 13.57 11.32 47.28
N MET A 849 12.26 11.16 47.53
CA MET A 849 11.40 12.20 48.13
C MET A 849 11.35 12.10 49.65
#